data_AF-A0A940FAV5-F1
#
_entry.id   AF-A0A940FAV5-F1
#
_cell.length_a   1.000
_cell.length_b   1.000
_cell.length_c   1.000
_cell.angle_alpha   90.00
_cell.angle_beta   90.00
_cell.angle_gamma   90.00
#
_symmetry.space_group_name_H-M   'P 1'
#
loop_
_entity.id
_entity.type
_entity.pdbx_description
1 polymer ?
#
loop_
_entity_poly.entity_id
_entity_poly.type
_entity_poly.pdbx_seq_one_letter_code
_entity_poly.pdbx_strand_id
1 'polypeptide(L)'
;MSRKHSLIDRYRALKVQVAKVLRTEGPQGLAVKVLRRTRKELSRLSPVRRAQQRHLQRILAAAQGRRTVVMFPTVDWGWMVQRPHQLARHFARRGDLCFFVTPQTRVDRVNGFKEIEPNLYLCSDLSLLYGLERPMLLQSNTHFSDHLDRFQAPVIVYDYLDALEVTAGGDVTEDKVLAHREMLQRAHLVLTTARRLFDEVREVRSDAVLVPNGVDPAHFAPREASPVPQDLRRILAKQGPVFGYYGAMAEWFDYELIRFAAEAMPEAQFVLIGPDYDGSISRLTTRDNVHYLGLKSYEELPAYLQRFDVAMIPFKINAITRATSPVKLFEYMAGRKPIVTTAMDEAFHYQSVLIGETPKAFVAKLEEALNKRQDPAYLSLLDAEGRANTWTSRVESVMQALDRRETDARDTYVILAGVPIDDSGGGQRPTQIALELLTRGERVIFVSMLPKYEDTELNQKIVHPWLETCDFEHFDLTRYFPQGLGDRKLVAILEMPHPDFLPTLEQVQGMGGRVVYDLIDDWRTMLGGSWYLREAEERIIRDADALIASAGDLRDYLAQTSNRSVALVQNAVNLNLFSRQATHARPSDLPAAPKTLLYIGALWGEWFDWEAMRLVAEAYPHTSVVLIGDHQGRCPYPLPPNMSLLGLKRQQDLPAYLAHADVTLIPFKLSPLTQAVSPLKVFEYLAMGKPVVSTNMRELHGLPHVHLADSHEAFVEAVQAALDAPVDLAAIDRFIALNSWRQRIDTIQEALGMPTTPAALGR
;
A
#
# COMPACT_ATOMS: atom_id res chain seq x y z
N MET A 1 29.42 -27.23 2.57
CA MET A 1 29.10 -28.16 3.70
C MET A 1 30.01 -27.76 4.87
N SER A 2 29.60 -27.23 6.01
CA SER A 2 28.66 -27.65 7.06
C SER A 2 28.45 -26.43 7.98
N ARG A 3 27.20 -25.95 8.15
CA ARG A 3 26.77 -24.99 9.20
C ARG A 3 25.24 -24.73 9.23
N LYS A 4 24.45 -25.29 8.30
CA LYS A 4 22.98 -25.13 8.24
C LYS A 4 22.18 -26.07 9.18
N HIS A 5 22.79 -27.11 9.77
CA HIS A 5 22.13 -28.05 10.70
C HIS A 5 22.16 -27.62 12.19
N SER A 6 22.11 -26.32 12.52
CA SER A 6 22.14 -25.91 13.96
C SER A 6 21.00 -25.00 14.41
N LEU A 7 20.10 -24.57 13.53
CA LEU A 7 18.96 -23.71 13.88
C LEU A 7 17.67 -24.51 14.12
N ILE A 8 17.40 -25.51 13.28
CA ILE A 8 16.22 -26.38 13.38
C ILE A 8 16.26 -27.24 14.66
N ASP A 9 17.43 -27.78 15.01
CA ASP A 9 17.59 -28.56 16.25
C ASP A 9 17.51 -27.70 17.50
N ARG A 10 17.99 -26.45 17.45
CA ARG A 10 17.81 -25.47 18.54
C ARG A 10 16.35 -25.05 18.70
N TYR A 11 15.60 -24.97 17.60
CA TYR A 11 14.17 -24.63 17.58
C TYR A 11 13.31 -25.79 18.11
N ARG A 12 13.60 -27.04 17.73
CA ARG A 12 12.94 -28.25 18.29
C ARG A 12 13.18 -28.38 19.80
N ALA A 13 14.42 -28.15 20.24
CA ALA A 13 14.75 -28.16 21.66
C ALA A 13 13.96 -27.09 22.44
N LEU A 14 13.74 -25.91 21.85
CA LEU A 14 12.98 -24.81 22.45
C LEU A 14 11.48 -25.14 22.53
N LYS A 15 10.87 -25.74 21.49
CA LYS A 15 9.45 -26.17 21.48
C LYS A 15 9.16 -27.21 22.57
N VAL A 16 10.03 -28.21 22.74
CA VAL A 16 9.90 -29.22 23.80
C VAL A 16 10.03 -28.58 25.19
N GLN A 17 10.92 -27.59 25.34
CA GLN A 17 11.08 -26.85 26.60
C GLN A 17 9.87 -25.98 26.93
N VAL A 18 9.25 -25.33 25.95
CA VAL A 18 8.05 -24.50 26.15
C VAL A 18 6.83 -25.35 26.49
N ALA A 19 6.62 -26.46 25.78
CA ALA A 19 5.55 -27.41 26.09
C ALA A 19 5.70 -28.04 27.48
N LYS A 20 6.94 -28.33 27.90
CA LYS A 20 7.23 -28.82 29.26
C LYS A 20 6.90 -27.79 30.33
N VAL A 21 7.25 -26.52 30.12
CA VAL A 21 7.01 -25.43 31.08
C VAL A 21 5.53 -25.11 31.24
N LEU A 22 4.77 -25.11 30.15
CA LEU A 22 3.32 -24.95 30.18
C LEU A 22 2.63 -26.08 30.96
N ARG A 23 3.16 -27.31 30.87
CA ARG A 23 2.65 -28.47 31.61
C ARG A 23 3.07 -28.51 33.09
N THR A 24 4.22 -27.93 33.46
CA THR A 24 4.76 -28.05 34.83
C THR A 24 4.59 -26.81 35.72
N GLU A 25 4.58 -25.60 35.15
CA GLU A 25 4.68 -24.34 35.91
C GLU A 25 3.51 -23.35 35.64
N GLY A 26 2.60 -23.70 34.72
CA GLY A 26 1.43 -22.88 34.37
C GLY A 26 1.76 -21.53 33.69
N PRO A 27 0.74 -20.70 33.41
CA PRO A 27 0.90 -19.42 32.68
C PRO A 27 1.85 -18.43 33.36
N GLN A 28 1.95 -18.46 34.69
CA GLN A 28 2.85 -17.60 35.47
C GLN A 28 4.34 -17.96 35.24
N GLY A 29 4.67 -19.24 35.04
CA GLY A 29 6.04 -19.68 34.69
C GLY A 29 6.48 -19.23 33.30
N LEU A 30 5.54 -19.14 32.36
CA LEU A 30 5.78 -18.58 31.02
C LEU A 30 6.02 -17.07 31.09
N ALA A 31 5.24 -16.32 31.87
CA ALA A 31 5.44 -14.88 32.08
C ALA A 31 6.84 -14.56 32.64
N VAL A 32 7.32 -15.35 33.60
CA VAL A 32 8.68 -15.22 34.17
C VAL A 32 9.76 -15.54 33.12
N LYS A 33 9.55 -16.52 32.23
CA LYS A 33 10.51 -16.86 31.15
C LYS A 33 10.46 -15.90 29.97
N VAL A 34 9.31 -15.34 29.61
CA VAL A 34 9.17 -14.24 28.64
C VAL A 34 9.90 -13.02 29.17
N LEU A 35 9.65 -12.62 30.43
CA LEU A 35 10.45 -11.58 31.12
C LEU A 35 11.95 -11.87 31.06
N ARG A 36 12.38 -13.13 31.21
CA ARG A 36 13.79 -13.55 31.15
C ARG A 36 14.36 -13.52 29.72
N ARG A 37 13.55 -13.81 28.69
CA ARG A 37 13.91 -13.77 27.26
C ARG A 37 13.97 -12.33 26.75
N THR A 38 12.98 -11.51 27.09
CA THR A 38 13.00 -10.06 26.87
C THR A 38 14.20 -9.43 27.57
N ARG A 39 14.54 -9.85 28.81
CA ARG A 39 15.77 -9.40 29.51
C ARG A 39 17.05 -9.83 28.79
N LYS A 40 17.07 -11.02 28.15
CA LYS A 40 18.20 -11.53 27.35
C LYS A 40 18.36 -10.81 26.00
N GLU A 41 17.27 -10.48 25.32
CA GLU A 41 17.29 -9.67 24.09
C GLU A 41 17.65 -8.22 24.39
N LEU A 42 17.08 -7.63 25.43
CA LEU A 42 17.48 -6.32 25.96
C LEU A 42 18.98 -6.32 26.33
N SER A 43 19.53 -7.42 26.86
CA SER A 43 20.95 -7.50 27.23
C SER A 43 21.92 -7.34 26.05
N ARG A 44 21.46 -7.59 24.81
CA ARG A 44 22.24 -7.40 23.57
C ARG A 44 22.20 -5.97 23.01
N LEU A 45 21.28 -5.13 23.48
CA LEU A 45 21.15 -3.74 23.04
C LEU A 45 22.15 -2.84 23.79
N SER A 46 22.41 -1.63 23.27
CA SER A 46 23.15 -0.63 24.05
C SER A 46 22.37 -0.23 25.32
N PRO A 47 23.04 0.23 26.40
CA PRO A 47 22.34 0.68 27.62
C PRO A 47 21.27 1.75 27.35
N VAL A 48 21.56 2.66 26.42
CA VAL A 48 20.63 3.72 25.97
C VAL A 48 19.39 3.10 25.32
N ARG A 49 19.59 2.18 24.36
CA ARG A 49 18.49 1.53 23.64
C ARG A 49 17.60 0.70 24.58
N ARG A 50 18.19 0.03 25.58
CA ARG A 50 17.42 -0.65 26.64
C ARG A 50 16.55 0.31 27.45
N ALA A 51 17.07 1.50 27.76
CA ALA A 51 16.31 2.49 28.53
C ALA A 51 15.11 3.01 27.71
N GLN A 52 15.33 3.29 26.42
CA GLN A 52 14.27 3.72 25.49
C GLN A 52 13.20 2.63 25.30
N GLN A 53 13.60 1.37 25.11
CA GLN A 53 12.62 0.27 24.99
C GLN A 53 11.78 0.10 26.27
N ARG A 54 12.40 0.23 27.45
CA ARG A 54 11.66 0.22 28.73
C ARG A 54 10.72 1.42 28.86
N HIS A 55 11.11 2.59 28.33
CA HIS A 55 10.24 3.76 28.30
C HIS A 55 9.00 3.50 27.43
N LEU A 56 9.18 2.96 26.21
CA LEU A 56 8.07 2.57 25.35
C LEU A 56 7.10 1.61 26.05
N GLN A 57 7.62 0.58 26.72
CA GLN A 57 6.77 -0.38 27.44
C GLN A 57 5.92 0.27 28.54
N ARG A 58 6.42 1.32 29.20
CA ARG A 58 5.63 2.08 30.18
C ARG A 58 4.54 2.91 29.51
N ILE A 59 4.86 3.55 28.37
CA ILE A 59 3.89 4.32 27.58
C ILE A 59 2.75 3.40 27.14
N LEU A 60 3.08 2.23 26.57
CA LEU A 60 2.08 1.25 26.11
C LEU A 60 1.25 0.68 27.27
N ALA A 61 1.87 0.41 28.42
CA ALA A 61 1.15 -0.05 29.60
C ALA A 61 0.18 1.00 30.15
N ALA A 62 0.52 2.29 30.07
CA ALA A 62 -0.37 3.38 30.48
C ALA A 62 -1.53 3.62 29.49
N ALA A 63 -1.32 3.27 28.22
CA ALA A 63 -2.28 3.50 27.14
C ALA A 63 -3.25 2.33 26.87
N GLN A 64 -3.22 1.25 27.68
CA GLN A 64 -3.94 -0.02 27.46
C GLN A 64 -5.29 0.13 26.74
N GLY A 65 -5.42 -0.51 25.57
CA GLY A 65 -6.65 -0.56 24.77
C GLY A 65 -6.87 0.62 23.82
N ARG A 66 -6.05 1.67 23.86
CA ARG A 66 -6.14 2.81 22.93
C ARG A 66 -5.55 2.46 21.57
N ARG A 67 -6.15 3.01 20.51
CA ARG A 67 -5.56 2.97 19.16
C ARG A 67 -4.23 3.71 19.18
N THR A 68 -3.23 3.14 18.54
CA THR A 68 -1.91 3.78 18.38
C THR A 68 -1.81 4.40 17.00
N VAL A 69 -1.43 5.69 16.95
CA VAL A 69 -1.20 6.47 15.74
C VAL A 69 0.28 6.81 15.65
N VAL A 70 0.93 6.49 14.54
CA VAL A 70 2.31 6.89 14.26
C VAL A 70 2.29 7.86 13.08
N MET A 71 2.79 9.07 13.28
CA MET A 71 2.80 10.12 12.27
C MET A 71 4.17 10.25 11.63
N PHE A 72 4.18 10.29 10.30
CA PHE A 72 5.35 10.53 9.46
C PHE A 72 5.22 11.90 8.79
N PRO A 73 5.67 12.97 9.46
CA PRO A 73 5.39 14.34 9.05
C PRO A 73 6.34 14.80 7.94
N THR A 74 5.93 15.85 7.23
CA THR A 74 6.77 16.59 6.28
C THR A 74 7.65 17.64 6.94
N VAL A 75 7.39 17.97 8.21
CA VAL A 75 8.12 18.99 9.00
C VAL A 75 8.34 18.50 10.43
N ASP A 76 9.47 18.88 11.02
CA ASP A 76 9.83 18.54 12.40
C ASP A 76 8.97 19.30 13.43
N TRP A 77 8.93 18.81 14.68
CA TRP A 77 8.03 19.35 15.70
C TRP A 77 8.37 20.80 16.07
N GLY A 78 9.66 21.11 16.26
CA GLY A 78 10.17 22.41 16.69
C GLY A 78 10.21 23.49 15.62
N TRP A 79 9.71 23.21 14.42
CA TRP A 79 9.54 24.21 13.36
C TRP A 79 8.15 24.87 13.42
N MET A 80 7.64 25.37 12.29
CA MET A 80 6.29 25.93 12.19
C MET A 80 5.23 24.87 12.50
N VAL A 81 4.22 25.25 13.29
CA VAL A 81 3.03 24.42 13.52
C VAL A 81 2.24 24.33 12.20
N GLN A 82 2.14 23.12 11.67
CA GLN A 82 1.45 22.80 10.42
C GLN A 82 0.41 21.69 10.67
N ARG A 83 -0.24 21.23 9.60
CA ARG A 83 -1.25 20.16 9.64
C ARG A 83 -0.81 18.91 10.42
N PRO A 84 0.40 18.34 10.26
CA PRO A 84 0.79 17.15 11.02
C PRO A 84 0.75 17.37 12.54
N HIS A 85 1.22 18.52 13.03
CA HIS A 85 1.16 18.87 14.46
C HIS A 85 -0.28 18.94 14.97
N GLN A 86 -1.17 19.51 14.16
CA GLN A 86 -2.58 19.69 14.52
C GLN A 86 -3.31 18.35 14.54
N LEU A 87 -3.12 17.51 13.52
CA LEU A 87 -3.68 16.16 13.53
C LEU A 87 -3.18 15.38 14.75
N ALA A 88 -1.87 15.44 15.06
CA ALA A 88 -1.29 14.74 16.21
C ALA A 88 -1.96 15.14 17.54
N ARG A 89 -2.13 16.45 17.75
CA ARG A 89 -2.82 16.99 18.93
C ARG A 89 -4.26 16.53 19.00
N HIS A 90 -4.99 16.56 17.88
CA HIS A 90 -6.42 16.25 17.88
C HIS A 90 -6.71 14.75 17.98
N PHE A 91 -5.87 13.87 17.42
CA PHE A 91 -5.92 12.43 17.73
C PHE A 91 -5.62 12.17 19.22
N ALA A 92 -4.59 12.81 19.78
CA ALA A 92 -4.27 12.65 21.21
C ALA A 92 -5.40 13.13 22.14
N ARG A 93 -6.04 14.25 21.82
CA ARG A 93 -7.20 14.81 22.55
C ARG A 93 -8.46 13.94 22.42
N ARG A 94 -8.64 13.23 21.30
CA ARG A 94 -9.69 12.21 21.13
C ARG A 94 -9.45 10.98 22.03
N GLY A 95 -8.22 10.77 22.49
CA GLY A 95 -7.83 9.68 23.39
C GLY A 95 -6.92 8.63 22.74
N ASP A 96 -6.51 8.83 21.50
CA ASP A 96 -5.59 7.94 20.79
C ASP A 96 -4.14 8.15 21.29
N LEU A 97 -3.33 7.08 21.32
CA LEU A 97 -1.90 7.19 21.64
C LEU A 97 -1.12 7.60 20.38
N CYS A 98 -0.52 8.78 20.38
CA CYS A 98 0.14 9.36 19.22
C CYS A 98 1.66 9.41 19.38
N PHE A 99 2.37 8.88 18.40
CA PHE A 99 3.81 9.05 18.23
C PHE A 99 4.09 9.92 17.00
N PHE A 100 4.68 11.09 17.21
CA PHE A 100 5.12 11.99 16.14
C PHE A 100 6.61 11.73 15.87
N VAL A 101 6.93 11.18 14.69
CA VAL A 101 8.31 10.86 14.32
C VAL A 101 9.06 12.13 13.96
N THR A 102 10.20 12.37 14.62
CA THR A 102 11.07 13.53 14.34
C THR A 102 12.52 13.08 14.09
N PRO A 103 13.03 13.24 12.85
CA PRO A 103 14.44 13.00 12.56
C PRO A 103 15.38 14.06 13.16
N GLN A 104 14.93 15.31 13.41
CA GLN A 104 15.80 16.38 13.96
C GLN A 104 15.90 16.39 15.49
N THR A 105 16.53 15.35 16.00
CA THR A 105 16.75 15.12 17.45
C THR A 105 17.45 16.28 18.20
N ARG A 106 18.29 17.07 17.51
CA ARG A 106 19.03 18.22 18.09
C ARG A 106 18.16 19.46 18.25
N VAL A 107 17.24 19.72 17.31
CA VAL A 107 16.32 20.86 17.37
C VAL A 107 15.20 20.58 18.36
N ASP A 108 14.63 19.37 18.27
CA ASP A 108 13.49 18.96 19.10
C ASP A 108 13.88 18.49 20.51
N ARG A 109 15.20 18.31 20.72
CA ARG A 109 15.84 17.90 21.98
C ARG A 109 15.17 16.65 22.57
N VAL A 110 15.08 15.59 21.76
CA VAL A 110 14.47 14.31 22.13
C VAL A 110 15.47 13.15 22.00
N ASN A 111 15.46 12.26 22.99
CA ASN A 111 16.25 11.03 23.01
C ASN A 111 15.33 9.84 23.35
N GLY A 112 14.90 9.11 22.34
CA GLY A 112 13.84 8.11 22.43
C GLY A 112 12.47 8.76 22.37
N PHE A 113 11.88 9.05 23.53
CA PHE A 113 10.52 9.58 23.65
C PHE A 113 10.45 10.83 24.52
N LYS A 114 9.64 11.81 24.12
CA LYS A 114 9.32 13.02 24.90
C LYS A 114 7.83 13.32 24.78
N GLU A 115 7.13 13.31 25.90
CA GLU A 115 5.72 13.72 25.95
C GLU A 115 5.61 15.24 25.77
N ILE A 116 4.73 15.66 24.87
CA ILE A 116 4.46 17.09 24.61
C ILE A 116 3.09 17.48 25.17
N GLU A 117 2.10 16.60 24.99
CA GLU A 117 0.75 16.70 25.55
C GLU A 117 0.31 15.28 25.98
N PRO A 118 -0.69 15.13 26.86
CA PRO A 118 -1.20 13.82 27.23
C PRO A 118 -1.48 12.97 25.99
N ASN A 119 -0.89 11.77 25.95
CA ASN A 119 -0.97 10.80 24.84
C ASN A 119 -0.22 11.18 23.56
N LEU A 120 0.52 12.29 23.53
CA LEU A 120 1.31 12.72 22.37
C LEU A 120 2.80 12.76 22.67
N TYR A 121 3.55 11.87 22.02
CA TYR A 121 4.98 11.70 22.22
C TYR A 121 5.76 11.99 20.94
N LEU A 122 6.82 12.78 21.04
CA LEU A 122 7.86 12.81 20.01
C LEU A 122 8.66 11.51 20.07
N CYS A 123 8.95 10.93 18.91
CA CYS A 123 9.81 9.76 18.78
C CYS A 123 11.01 10.10 17.90
N SER A 124 12.21 10.02 18.49
CA SER A 124 13.45 10.35 17.81
C SER A 124 14.04 9.18 17.01
N ASP A 125 13.48 7.99 17.18
CA ASP A 125 14.02 6.74 16.64
C ASP A 125 12.88 5.79 16.29
N LEU A 126 12.49 5.85 15.03
CA LEU A 126 11.38 5.08 14.45
C LEU A 126 11.49 3.58 14.74
N SER A 127 12.70 3.03 14.83
CA SER A 127 12.88 1.60 15.01
C SER A 127 12.47 1.08 16.39
N LEU A 128 12.21 1.97 17.34
CA LEU A 128 11.59 1.59 18.62
C LEU A 128 10.13 1.16 18.44
N LEU A 129 9.47 1.63 17.37
CA LEU A 129 8.04 1.45 17.14
C LEU A 129 7.68 0.24 16.28
N TYR A 130 8.65 -0.47 15.68
CA TYR A 130 8.37 -1.61 14.78
C TYR A 130 7.66 -2.78 15.46
N GLY A 131 7.80 -2.93 16.77
CA GLY A 131 7.10 -3.97 17.55
C GLY A 131 5.67 -3.59 17.97
N LEU A 132 5.12 -2.48 17.48
CA LEU A 132 3.72 -2.13 17.72
C LEU A 132 2.81 -3.05 16.91
N GLU A 133 1.80 -3.60 17.57
CA GLU A 133 0.76 -4.41 16.92
C GLU A 133 -0.32 -3.49 16.33
N ARG A 134 -0.56 -3.65 15.02
CA ARG A 134 -1.65 -3.00 14.27
C ARG A 134 -1.77 -1.46 14.44
N PRO A 135 -0.66 -0.68 14.37
CA PRO A 135 -0.74 0.77 14.49
C PRO A 135 -1.36 1.41 13.24
N MET A 136 -2.01 2.56 13.42
CA MET A 136 -2.38 3.44 12.30
C MET A 136 -1.18 4.30 11.92
N LEU A 137 -0.68 4.14 10.70
CA LEU A 137 0.45 4.88 10.15
C LEU A 137 -0.08 6.04 9.31
N LEU A 138 0.01 7.27 9.81
CA LEU A 138 -0.39 8.47 9.07
C LEU A 138 0.84 9.02 8.33
N GLN A 139 0.90 8.70 7.04
CA GLN A 139 2.00 9.01 6.13
C GLN A 139 1.70 10.30 5.37
N SER A 140 2.37 11.40 5.72
CA SER A 140 2.36 12.63 4.91
C SER A 140 3.63 12.77 4.06
N ASN A 141 4.72 12.12 4.46
CA ASN A 141 6.01 12.18 3.80
C ASN A 141 6.40 10.81 3.23
N THR A 142 6.43 10.70 1.90
CA THR A 142 6.72 9.44 1.18
C THR A 142 8.14 8.91 1.39
N HIS A 143 9.06 9.69 1.99
CA HIS A 143 10.41 9.23 2.34
C HIS A 143 10.40 8.06 3.35
N PHE A 144 9.34 7.90 4.15
CA PHE A 144 9.25 6.83 5.13
C PHE A 144 8.64 5.51 4.59
N SER A 145 8.35 5.42 3.29
CA SER A 145 7.57 4.30 2.71
C SER A 145 8.24 2.93 2.90
N ASP A 146 9.58 2.88 2.92
CA ASP A 146 10.37 1.65 3.16
C ASP A 146 10.27 1.14 4.60
N HIS A 147 9.81 1.97 5.53
CA HIS A 147 9.68 1.59 6.93
C HIS A 147 8.33 0.97 7.26
N LEU A 148 7.31 1.17 6.41
CA LEU A 148 5.94 0.74 6.68
C LEU A 148 5.85 -0.79 6.88
N ASP A 149 6.64 -1.56 6.14
CA ASP A 149 6.64 -3.04 6.21
C ASP A 149 7.34 -3.60 7.44
N ARG A 150 8.00 -2.75 8.23
CA ARG A 150 8.62 -3.16 9.50
C ARG A 150 7.61 -3.18 10.64
N PHE A 151 6.41 -2.65 10.42
CA PHE A 151 5.32 -2.69 11.38
C PHE A 151 4.47 -3.94 11.19
N GLN A 152 3.92 -4.45 12.29
CA GLN A 152 3.07 -5.64 12.25
C GLN A 152 1.62 -5.25 11.95
N ALA A 153 1.11 -5.68 10.79
CA ALA A 153 -0.26 -5.44 10.31
C ALA A 153 -0.74 -3.97 10.40
N PRO A 154 0.02 -2.97 9.90
CA PRO A 154 -0.34 -1.57 10.05
C PRO A 154 -1.57 -1.16 9.23
N VAL A 155 -2.36 -0.22 9.73
CA VAL A 155 -3.37 0.51 8.93
C VAL A 155 -2.71 1.75 8.35
N ILE A 156 -2.45 1.75 7.05
CA ILE A 156 -1.73 2.83 6.35
C ILE A 156 -2.72 3.90 5.87
N VAL A 157 -2.56 5.13 6.35
CA VAL A 157 -3.31 6.31 5.90
C VAL A 157 -2.33 7.23 5.17
N TYR A 158 -2.54 7.47 3.88
CA TYR A 158 -1.71 8.39 3.10
C TYR A 158 -2.38 9.76 3.03
N ASP A 159 -1.77 10.79 3.61
CA ASP A 159 -2.25 12.18 3.61
C ASP A 159 -1.52 12.96 2.52
N TYR A 160 -2.11 13.02 1.32
CA TYR A 160 -1.56 13.72 0.16
C TYR A 160 -1.81 15.24 0.31
N LEU A 161 -0.75 15.94 0.73
CA LEU A 161 -0.82 17.33 1.20
C LEU A 161 -0.72 18.37 0.10
N ASP A 162 0.26 18.19 -0.79
CA ASP A 162 0.67 19.14 -1.82
C ASP A 162 0.92 18.34 -3.10
N ALA A 163 0.64 18.95 -4.26
CA ALA A 163 0.89 18.29 -5.53
C ALA A 163 2.37 17.91 -5.70
N LEU A 164 2.68 16.85 -6.44
CA LEU A 164 4.05 16.35 -6.55
C LEU A 164 5.02 17.40 -7.10
N GLU A 165 4.54 18.28 -7.96
CA GLU A 165 5.26 19.43 -8.55
C GLU A 165 5.65 20.51 -7.53
N VAL A 166 5.12 20.42 -6.31
CA VAL A 166 5.13 21.49 -5.29
C VAL A 166 5.93 21.10 -4.05
N THR A 167 6.27 19.82 -3.89
CA THR A 167 6.97 19.33 -2.71
C THR A 167 8.33 20.01 -2.53
N ALA A 168 8.45 20.79 -1.45
CA ALA A 168 9.60 21.65 -1.13
C ALA A 168 10.96 21.03 -1.51
N GLY A 169 11.63 21.64 -2.50
CA GLY A 169 13.05 21.43 -2.74
C GLY A 169 13.51 20.76 -4.05
N GLY A 170 12.70 20.66 -5.11
CA GLY A 170 13.24 20.29 -6.44
C GLY A 170 12.20 19.77 -7.44
N ASP A 171 12.67 19.55 -8.68
CA ASP A 171 11.91 18.94 -9.77
C ASP A 171 11.17 17.65 -9.33
N VAL A 172 10.09 17.32 -10.02
CA VAL A 172 9.41 16.03 -9.87
C VAL A 172 10.39 14.92 -10.29
N THR A 173 10.98 14.23 -9.31
CA THR A 173 11.84 13.08 -9.57
C THR A 173 10.99 11.84 -9.83
N GLU A 174 11.49 10.91 -10.65
CA GLU A 174 10.85 9.61 -10.87
C GLU A 174 10.59 8.87 -9.54
N ASP A 175 11.52 8.98 -8.58
CA ASP A 175 11.38 8.39 -7.24
C ASP A 175 10.15 8.92 -6.48
N LYS A 176 9.87 10.24 -6.54
CA LYS A 176 8.69 10.83 -5.89
C LYS A 176 7.40 10.34 -6.53
N VAL A 177 7.37 10.25 -7.86
CA VAL A 177 6.22 9.73 -8.61
C VAL A 177 5.98 8.26 -8.30
N LEU A 178 7.05 7.45 -8.26
CA LEU A 178 6.96 6.04 -7.94
C LEU A 178 6.45 5.84 -6.50
N ALA A 179 7.03 6.56 -5.52
CA ALA A 179 6.60 6.48 -4.14
C ALA A 179 5.14 6.94 -3.94
N HIS A 180 4.69 7.97 -4.68
CA HIS A 180 3.29 8.39 -4.66
C HIS A 180 2.36 7.30 -5.20
N ARG A 181 2.67 6.73 -6.38
CA ARG A 181 1.88 5.62 -6.96
C ARG A 181 1.84 4.42 -6.03
N GLU A 182 2.98 4.09 -5.42
CA GLU A 182 3.08 3.01 -4.45
C GLU A 182 2.18 3.30 -3.23
N MET A 183 2.23 4.51 -2.66
CA MET A 183 1.36 4.89 -1.54
C MET A 183 -0.13 4.87 -1.92
N LEU A 184 -0.49 5.30 -3.13
CA LEU A 184 -1.86 5.17 -3.63
C LEU A 184 -2.32 3.72 -3.73
N GLN A 185 -1.44 2.76 -3.97
CA GLN A 185 -1.78 1.33 -3.98
C GLN A 185 -1.82 0.74 -2.56
N ARG A 186 -0.85 1.12 -1.71
CA ARG A 186 -0.64 0.53 -0.38
C ARG A 186 -1.55 1.08 0.71
N ALA A 187 -1.99 2.33 0.59
CA ALA A 187 -2.75 2.99 1.64
C ALA A 187 -4.15 2.37 1.79
N HIS A 188 -4.50 2.03 3.02
CA HIS A 188 -5.86 1.63 3.38
C HIS A 188 -6.83 2.80 3.21
N LEU A 189 -6.36 4.04 3.39
CA LEU A 189 -7.13 5.26 3.13
C LEU A 189 -6.22 6.34 2.56
N VAL A 190 -6.68 7.02 1.50
CA VAL A 190 -6.00 8.19 0.94
C VAL A 190 -6.80 9.44 1.30
N LEU A 191 -6.13 10.39 1.94
CA LEU A 191 -6.64 11.71 2.26
C LEU A 191 -6.06 12.73 1.29
N THR A 192 -6.85 13.70 0.90
CA THR A 192 -6.42 14.85 0.08
C THR A 192 -6.82 16.14 0.77
N THR A 193 -5.97 17.15 0.70
CA THR A 193 -6.22 18.44 1.37
C THR A 193 -7.02 19.40 0.49
N ALA A 194 -6.89 19.31 -0.83
CA ALA A 194 -7.52 20.21 -1.79
C ALA A 194 -8.31 19.42 -2.85
N ARG A 195 -9.30 20.08 -3.45
CA ARG A 195 -10.27 19.50 -4.39
C ARG A 195 -9.57 19.06 -5.67
N ARG A 196 -8.62 19.85 -6.17
CA ARG A 196 -7.76 19.46 -7.29
C ARG A 196 -7.04 18.13 -7.05
N LEU A 197 -6.43 17.96 -5.87
CA LEU A 197 -5.74 16.72 -5.49
C LEU A 197 -6.73 15.56 -5.36
N PHE A 198 -7.92 15.83 -4.84
CA PHE A 198 -8.99 14.85 -4.72
C PHE A 198 -9.46 14.34 -6.07
N ASP A 199 -9.69 15.24 -7.03
CA ASP A 199 -10.15 14.88 -8.37
C ASP A 199 -9.08 14.04 -9.09
N GLU A 200 -7.80 14.42 -8.99
CA GLU A 200 -6.66 13.65 -9.50
C GLU A 200 -6.60 12.23 -8.89
N VAL A 201 -6.64 12.13 -7.57
CA VAL A 201 -6.55 10.85 -6.87
C VAL A 201 -7.77 9.96 -7.17
N ARG A 202 -8.96 10.53 -7.37
CA ARG A 202 -10.19 9.75 -7.62
C ARG A 202 -10.21 9.00 -8.94
N GLU A 203 -9.37 9.38 -9.90
CA GLU A 203 -9.18 8.62 -11.13
C GLU A 203 -8.63 7.21 -10.87
N VAL A 204 -7.88 7.04 -9.77
CA VAL A 204 -7.24 5.76 -9.38
C VAL A 204 -7.74 5.21 -8.04
N ARG A 205 -8.27 6.06 -7.17
CA ARG A 205 -8.76 5.74 -5.82
C ARG A 205 -10.12 6.37 -5.60
N SER A 206 -11.17 5.69 -6.07
CA SER A 206 -12.57 6.13 -5.93
C SER A 206 -13.02 6.31 -4.48
N ASP A 207 -12.30 5.68 -3.56
CA ASP A 207 -12.48 5.60 -2.12
C ASP A 207 -11.63 6.63 -1.34
N ALA A 208 -10.93 7.53 -2.04
CA ALA A 208 -10.22 8.64 -1.43
C ALA A 208 -11.18 9.59 -0.70
N VAL A 209 -10.66 10.33 0.28
CA VAL A 209 -11.45 11.25 1.10
C VAL A 209 -10.80 12.62 1.12
N LEU A 210 -11.63 13.63 0.96
CA LEU A 210 -11.22 15.02 0.96
C LEU A 210 -11.31 15.59 2.37
N VAL A 211 -10.16 15.87 2.97
CA VAL A 211 -10.00 16.36 4.33
C VAL A 211 -9.19 17.66 4.30
N PRO A 212 -9.85 18.81 4.04
CA PRO A 212 -9.17 20.11 4.01
C PRO A 212 -8.51 20.47 5.34
N ASN A 213 -7.72 21.54 5.35
CA ASN A 213 -7.20 22.07 6.60
C ASN A 213 -8.32 22.59 7.50
N GLY A 214 -7.99 22.86 8.76
CA GLY A 214 -8.95 23.37 9.74
C GLY A 214 -8.29 24.31 10.74
N VAL A 215 -9.02 24.65 11.79
CA VAL A 215 -8.55 25.53 12.87
C VAL A 215 -8.77 24.89 14.24
N ASP A 216 -7.99 25.33 15.23
CA ASP A 216 -8.33 25.23 16.66
C ASP A 216 -9.05 26.53 17.07
N PRO A 217 -10.40 26.55 17.17
CA PRO A 217 -11.13 27.79 17.42
C PRO A 217 -10.76 28.44 18.75
N ALA A 218 -10.47 27.65 19.78
CA ALA A 218 -10.15 28.16 21.11
C ALA A 218 -8.82 28.92 21.13
N HIS A 219 -7.86 28.50 20.29
CA HIS A 219 -6.56 29.16 20.18
C HIS A 219 -6.68 30.58 19.61
N PHE A 220 -7.44 30.73 18.52
CA PHE A 220 -7.56 31.98 17.76
C PHE A 220 -8.73 32.88 18.16
N ALA A 221 -9.65 32.40 19.02
CA ALA A 221 -10.77 33.18 19.50
C ALA A 221 -10.33 34.56 20.06
N PRO A 222 -11.07 35.65 19.76
CA PRO A 222 -10.77 36.97 20.31
C PRO A 222 -10.77 36.97 21.85
N ARG A 223 -9.82 37.70 22.46
CA ARG A 223 -9.68 37.83 23.91
C ARG A 223 -9.75 39.30 24.31
N GLU A 224 -10.56 39.63 25.31
CA GLU A 224 -10.77 41.02 25.76
C GLU A 224 -9.50 41.71 26.28
N ALA A 225 -8.58 40.95 26.90
CA ALA A 225 -7.39 41.48 27.57
C ALA A 225 -6.05 40.95 27.00
N SER A 226 -5.90 40.91 25.67
CA SER A 226 -4.60 40.53 25.06
C SER A 226 -3.63 41.73 25.02
N PRO A 227 -2.38 41.62 25.52
CA PRO A 227 -1.41 42.71 25.43
C PRO A 227 -1.01 42.96 23.98
N VAL A 228 -0.83 44.24 23.60
CA VAL A 228 -0.33 44.59 22.27
C VAL A 228 1.14 44.16 22.13
N PRO A 229 1.48 43.33 21.12
CA PRO A 229 2.87 42.93 20.84
C PRO A 229 3.80 44.13 20.68
N GLN A 230 5.02 44.04 21.21
CA GLN A 230 5.92 45.18 21.37
C GLN A 230 6.31 45.83 20.03
N ASP A 231 6.62 45.02 19.03
CA ASP A 231 7.01 45.44 17.69
C ASP A 231 5.84 45.98 16.86
N LEU A 232 4.59 45.61 17.21
CA LEU A 232 3.40 46.13 16.56
C LEU A 232 2.98 47.53 17.09
N ARG A 233 3.38 47.91 18.31
CA ARG A 233 2.97 49.20 18.93
C ARG A 233 3.31 50.42 18.09
N ARG A 234 4.51 50.44 17.49
CA ARG A 234 4.97 51.57 16.66
C ARG A 234 4.16 51.70 15.37
N ILE A 235 3.67 50.58 14.84
CA ILE A 235 2.86 50.53 13.64
C ILE A 235 1.46 51.05 13.96
N LEU A 236 0.85 50.59 15.06
CA LEU A 236 -0.46 51.07 15.50
C LEU A 236 -0.46 52.58 15.83
N ALA A 237 0.67 53.12 16.27
CA ALA A 237 0.81 54.56 16.51
C ALA A 237 0.75 55.42 15.23
N LYS A 238 0.99 54.83 14.04
CA LYS A 238 0.87 55.53 12.75
C LYS A 238 -0.58 55.81 12.33
N GLN A 239 -1.56 55.23 13.04
CA GLN A 239 -3.00 55.29 12.72
C GLN A 239 -3.33 54.66 11.34
N GLY A 240 -4.63 54.53 11.05
CA GLY A 240 -5.12 53.86 9.85
C GLY A 240 -5.35 52.35 10.01
N PRO A 241 -5.98 51.69 9.01
CA PRO A 241 -6.35 50.29 9.08
C PRO A 241 -5.14 49.36 8.96
N VAL A 242 -5.15 48.24 9.67
CA VAL A 242 -4.10 47.21 9.63
C VAL A 242 -4.52 46.03 8.76
N PHE A 243 -3.78 45.82 7.66
CA PHE A 243 -3.93 44.66 6.78
C PHE A 243 -2.82 43.67 7.05
N GLY A 244 -3.19 42.52 7.61
CA GLY A 244 -2.21 41.57 8.13
C GLY A 244 -2.18 40.25 7.38
N TYR A 245 -0.98 39.74 7.14
CA TYR A 245 -0.75 38.35 6.73
C TYR A 245 0.26 37.72 7.67
N TYR A 246 0.04 36.45 8.00
CA TYR A 246 1.08 35.64 8.60
C TYR A 246 1.22 34.27 7.91
N GLY A 247 2.47 33.84 7.71
CA GLY A 247 2.83 32.63 6.99
C GLY A 247 4.23 32.75 6.39
N ALA A 248 4.71 31.69 5.74
CA ALA A 248 6.02 31.74 5.08
C ALA A 248 6.06 32.83 4.00
N MET A 249 7.15 33.59 3.99
CA MET A 249 7.50 34.51 2.91
C MET A 249 8.33 33.72 1.91
N ALA A 250 7.72 33.38 0.78
CA ALA A 250 8.28 32.46 -0.20
C ALA A 250 7.88 32.88 -1.61
N GLU A 251 8.36 32.18 -2.63
CA GLU A 251 8.10 32.52 -4.04
C GLU A 251 6.61 32.61 -4.43
N TRP A 252 5.74 31.87 -3.73
CA TRP A 252 4.28 31.88 -3.94
C TRP A 252 3.58 33.09 -3.32
N PHE A 253 4.24 33.84 -2.44
CA PHE A 253 3.74 35.11 -1.92
C PHE A 253 3.85 36.22 -3.00
N ASP A 254 2.79 37.02 -3.17
CA ASP A 254 2.74 38.05 -4.20
C ASP A 254 3.21 39.42 -3.67
N TYR A 255 4.52 39.62 -3.72
CA TYR A 255 5.18 40.87 -3.30
C TYR A 255 4.76 42.08 -4.15
N GLU A 256 4.48 41.89 -5.44
CA GLU A 256 4.04 42.97 -6.33
C GLU A 256 2.60 43.40 -6.03
N LEU A 257 1.74 42.45 -5.70
CA LEU A 257 0.39 42.75 -5.23
C LEU A 257 0.42 43.56 -3.93
N ILE A 258 1.29 43.21 -2.98
CA ILE A 258 1.46 44.01 -1.75
C ILE A 258 1.98 45.41 -2.07
N ARG A 259 2.97 45.55 -2.95
CA ARG A 259 3.46 46.86 -3.38
C ARG A 259 2.34 47.71 -3.99
N PHE A 260 1.54 47.12 -4.89
CA PHE A 260 0.41 47.78 -5.53
C PHE A 260 -0.67 48.20 -4.52
N ALA A 261 -1.03 47.32 -3.58
CA ALA A 261 -2.03 47.64 -2.56
C ALA A 261 -1.54 48.74 -1.59
N ALA A 262 -0.27 48.69 -1.20
CA ALA A 262 0.36 49.71 -0.35
C ALA A 262 0.48 51.07 -1.03
N GLU A 263 0.62 51.10 -2.36
CA GLU A 263 0.55 52.32 -3.19
C GLU A 263 -0.86 52.90 -3.24
N ALA A 264 -1.86 52.06 -3.44
CA ALA A 264 -3.25 52.49 -3.55
C ALA A 264 -3.86 52.94 -2.21
N MET A 265 -3.34 52.44 -1.09
CA MET A 265 -3.86 52.71 0.26
C MET A 265 -2.75 53.23 1.19
N PRO A 266 -2.25 54.47 0.99
CA PRO A 266 -1.09 55.00 1.73
C PRO A 266 -1.34 55.15 3.24
N GLU A 267 -2.59 55.32 3.65
CA GLU A 267 -3.00 55.44 5.06
C GLU A 267 -3.06 54.08 5.79
N ALA A 268 -3.12 52.96 5.05
CA ALA A 268 -3.21 51.61 5.61
C ALA A 268 -1.83 51.05 5.97
N GLN A 269 -1.75 50.21 7.01
CA GLN A 269 -0.53 49.54 7.44
C GLN A 269 -0.56 48.06 7.04
N PHE A 270 0.34 47.63 6.15
CA PHE A 270 0.48 46.25 5.71
C PHE A 270 1.48 45.52 6.60
N VAL A 271 1.01 44.57 7.43
CA VAL A 271 1.81 43.86 8.42
C VAL A 271 2.04 42.41 7.98
N LEU A 272 3.29 42.05 7.75
CA LEU A 272 3.71 40.74 7.25
C LEU A 272 4.52 40.01 8.33
N ILE A 273 4.10 38.80 8.69
CA ILE A 273 4.68 38.02 9.78
C ILE A 273 5.03 36.60 9.30
N GLY A 274 6.26 36.15 9.54
CA GLY A 274 6.68 34.79 9.22
C GLY A 274 8.15 34.70 8.82
N PRO A 275 8.65 33.48 8.58
CA PRO A 275 10.03 33.28 8.16
C PRO A 275 10.22 33.64 6.68
N ASP A 276 11.40 34.14 6.35
CA ASP A 276 11.91 34.11 4.98
C ASP A 276 12.28 32.67 4.63
N TYR A 277 11.48 32.04 3.76
CA TYR A 277 11.52 30.60 3.52
C TYR A 277 12.59 30.21 2.50
N ASP A 278 12.76 31.03 1.46
CA ASP A 278 13.61 30.74 0.30
C ASP A 278 14.47 31.95 -0.15
N GLY A 279 14.51 33.03 0.64
CA GLY A 279 15.22 34.27 0.29
C GLY A 279 14.35 35.27 -0.48
N SER A 280 13.09 34.93 -0.80
CA SER A 280 12.18 35.79 -1.56
C SER A 280 11.80 37.07 -0.84
N ILE A 281 12.04 37.19 0.48
CA ILE A 281 11.81 38.45 1.21
C ILE A 281 12.58 39.63 0.60
N SER A 282 13.69 39.37 -0.09
CA SER A 282 14.45 40.38 -0.84
C SER A 282 13.64 41.15 -1.89
N ARG A 283 12.49 40.61 -2.32
CA ARG A 283 11.56 41.24 -3.27
C ARG A 283 10.55 42.19 -2.59
N LEU A 284 10.54 42.25 -1.27
CA LEU A 284 9.59 43.09 -0.53
C LEU A 284 9.89 44.58 -0.75
N THR A 285 8.84 45.37 -0.99
CA THR A 285 8.95 46.82 -1.18
C THR A 285 9.41 47.54 0.09
N THR A 286 10.15 48.64 -0.07
CA THR A 286 10.69 49.46 1.03
C THR A 286 9.75 50.59 1.48
N ARG A 287 8.43 50.45 1.30
CA ARG A 287 7.46 51.52 1.62
C ARG A 287 7.27 51.68 3.13
N ASP A 288 7.04 52.91 3.57
CA ASP A 288 6.86 53.26 5.00
C ASP A 288 5.64 52.61 5.67
N ASN A 289 4.67 52.16 4.88
CA ASN A 289 3.44 51.52 5.32
C ASN A 289 3.43 50.00 5.12
N VAL A 290 4.58 49.39 4.76
CA VAL A 290 4.77 47.94 4.68
C VAL A 290 5.76 47.50 5.74
N HIS A 291 5.35 46.58 6.61
CA HIS A 291 6.09 46.20 7.82
C HIS A 291 6.30 44.69 7.86
N TYR A 292 7.56 44.26 7.85
CA TYR A 292 7.93 42.86 8.07
C TYR A 292 8.41 42.65 9.51
N LEU A 293 7.74 41.78 10.26
CA LEU A 293 8.01 41.54 11.69
C LEU A 293 8.78 40.23 11.98
N GLY A 294 9.13 39.48 10.92
CA GLY A 294 9.82 38.20 11.04
C GLY A 294 8.94 37.08 11.61
N LEU A 295 9.57 35.94 11.91
CA LEU A 295 8.93 34.76 12.47
C LEU A 295 8.39 35.02 13.88
N LYS A 296 7.16 34.56 14.15
CA LYS A 296 6.53 34.51 15.48
C LYS A 296 6.12 33.09 15.80
N SER A 297 6.09 32.75 17.08
CA SER A 297 5.59 31.45 17.52
C SER A 297 4.09 31.33 17.28
N TYR A 298 3.60 30.09 17.16
CA TYR A 298 2.16 29.82 16.95
C TYR A 298 1.30 30.37 18.10
N GLU A 299 1.85 30.39 19.31
CA GLU A 299 1.22 30.92 20.53
C GLU A 299 1.06 32.45 20.50
N GLU A 300 1.94 33.16 19.80
CA GLU A 300 1.88 34.61 19.69
C GLU A 300 0.92 35.10 18.59
N LEU A 301 0.71 34.31 17.53
CA LEU A 301 -0.08 34.72 16.35
C LEU A 301 -1.48 35.27 16.68
N PRO A 302 -2.27 34.70 17.62
CA PRO A 302 -3.57 35.25 17.98
C PRO A 302 -3.51 36.72 18.45
N ALA A 303 -2.45 37.13 19.15
CA ALA A 303 -2.30 38.51 19.64
C ALA A 303 -2.09 39.50 18.49
N TYR A 304 -1.37 39.10 17.42
CA TYR A 304 -1.23 39.90 16.21
C TYR A 304 -2.54 39.90 15.40
N LEU A 305 -3.14 38.73 15.20
CA LEU A 305 -4.38 38.57 14.44
C LEU A 305 -5.47 39.49 14.97
N GLN A 306 -5.65 39.57 16.29
CA GLN A 306 -6.64 40.44 16.91
C GLN A 306 -6.47 41.93 16.57
N ARG A 307 -5.28 42.36 16.16
CA ARG A 307 -4.97 43.75 15.77
C ARG A 307 -5.06 44.00 14.28
N PHE A 308 -5.30 42.98 13.47
CA PHE A 308 -5.65 43.16 12.08
C PHE A 308 -7.09 43.68 11.98
N ASP A 309 -7.32 44.65 11.11
CA ASP A 309 -8.66 45.05 10.69
C ASP A 309 -9.15 44.14 9.56
N VAL A 310 -8.25 43.74 8.67
CA VAL A 310 -8.48 42.75 7.60
C VAL A 310 -7.28 41.80 7.55
N ALA A 311 -7.56 40.50 7.44
CA ALA A 311 -6.54 39.49 7.23
C ALA A 311 -6.45 39.12 5.74
N MET A 312 -5.24 39.04 5.19
CA MET A 312 -5.03 38.86 3.76
C MET A 312 -4.25 37.59 3.44
N ILE A 313 -4.55 36.96 2.30
CA ILE A 313 -3.79 35.84 1.71
C ILE A 313 -3.44 36.20 0.26
N PRO A 314 -2.35 36.95 0.02
CA PRO A 314 -1.97 37.49 -1.28
C PRO A 314 -1.01 36.53 -2.01
N PHE A 315 -1.52 35.40 -2.48
CA PHE A 315 -0.68 34.40 -3.16
C PHE A 315 -0.78 34.50 -4.69
N LYS A 316 0.31 34.20 -5.38
CA LYS A 316 0.32 34.08 -6.84
C LYS A 316 -0.50 32.86 -7.27
N ILE A 317 -1.39 33.01 -8.25
CA ILE A 317 -2.16 31.88 -8.79
C ILE A 317 -1.28 31.07 -9.75
N ASN A 318 -0.90 29.85 -9.35
CA ASN A 318 -0.01 28.94 -10.06
C ASN A 318 -0.37 27.48 -9.72
N ALA A 319 0.40 26.51 -10.21
CA ALA A 319 0.14 25.09 -9.94
C ALA A 319 0.11 24.77 -8.42
N ILE A 320 1.00 25.42 -7.64
CA ILE A 320 1.09 25.29 -6.18
C ILE A 320 -0.22 25.72 -5.51
N THR A 321 -0.66 26.96 -5.76
CA THR A 321 -1.78 27.56 -5.04
C THR A 321 -3.13 27.01 -5.45
N ARG A 322 -3.25 26.44 -6.66
CA ARG A 322 -4.44 25.70 -7.13
C ARG A 322 -4.66 24.36 -6.41
N ALA A 323 -3.61 23.79 -5.82
CA ALA A 323 -3.66 22.53 -5.07
C ALA A 323 -3.55 22.74 -3.55
N THR A 324 -3.66 23.97 -3.06
CA THR A 324 -3.41 24.31 -1.66
C THR A 324 -4.72 24.59 -0.91
N SER A 325 -4.93 23.92 0.23
CA SER A 325 -5.95 24.30 1.24
C SER A 325 -5.34 25.27 2.27
N PRO A 326 -5.57 26.59 2.18
CA PRO A 326 -4.87 27.55 3.03
C PRO A 326 -5.41 27.51 4.47
N VAL A 327 -4.60 26.98 5.40
CA VAL A 327 -4.94 26.91 6.84
C VAL A 327 -5.29 28.28 7.44
N LYS A 328 -4.69 29.35 6.90
CA LYS A 328 -4.88 30.75 7.35
C LYS A 328 -6.32 31.22 7.20
N LEU A 329 -7.08 30.72 6.21
CA LEU A 329 -8.51 31.06 6.06
C LEU A 329 -9.28 30.74 7.35
N PHE A 330 -9.11 29.51 7.85
CA PHE A 330 -9.83 29.03 9.02
C PHE A 330 -9.36 29.72 10.32
N GLU A 331 -8.08 30.03 10.42
CA GLU A 331 -7.53 30.79 11.55
C GLU A 331 -8.10 32.22 11.60
N TYR A 332 -8.23 32.88 10.44
CA TYR A 332 -8.83 34.21 10.33
C TYR A 332 -10.34 34.20 10.60
N MET A 333 -11.05 33.15 10.17
CA MET A 333 -12.45 32.90 10.54
C MET A 333 -12.61 32.81 12.06
N ALA A 334 -11.80 31.98 12.74
CA ALA A 334 -11.83 31.83 14.19
C ALA A 334 -11.44 33.12 14.93
N GLY A 335 -10.53 33.92 14.36
CA GLY A 335 -10.17 35.25 14.87
C GLY A 335 -11.20 36.34 14.58
N ARG A 336 -12.31 36.01 13.90
CA ARG A 336 -13.36 36.94 13.48
C ARG A 336 -12.83 38.11 12.65
N LYS A 337 -11.89 37.83 11.74
CA LYS A 337 -11.28 38.84 10.86
C LYS A 337 -11.83 38.71 9.45
N PRO A 338 -12.31 39.82 8.83
CA PRO A 338 -12.57 39.83 7.40
C PRO A 338 -11.38 39.36 6.61
N ILE A 339 -11.64 38.56 5.57
CA ILE A 339 -10.61 37.84 4.84
C ILE A 339 -10.61 38.29 3.38
N VAL A 340 -9.45 38.72 2.90
CA VAL A 340 -9.23 39.03 1.48
C VAL A 340 -8.14 38.12 0.91
N THR A 341 -8.42 37.48 -0.22
CA THR A 341 -7.46 36.60 -0.88
C THR A 341 -7.46 36.82 -2.38
N THR A 342 -6.39 36.39 -3.04
CA THR A 342 -6.38 36.22 -4.50
C THR A 342 -7.32 35.07 -4.90
N ALA A 343 -7.55 34.87 -6.19
CA ALA A 343 -8.48 33.86 -6.71
C ALA A 343 -7.96 32.40 -6.56
N MET A 344 -7.73 31.98 -5.32
CA MET A 344 -7.37 30.60 -4.97
C MET A 344 -8.59 29.69 -5.08
N ASP A 345 -8.44 28.55 -5.75
CA ASP A 345 -9.55 27.62 -6.04
C ASP A 345 -10.30 27.21 -4.75
N GLU A 346 -9.59 26.89 -3.66
CA GLU A 346 -10.20 26.52 -2.37
C GLU A 346 -10.98 27.66 -1.70
N ALA A 347 -10.64 28.92 -1.97
CA ALA A 347 -11.29 30.08 -1.33
C ALA A 347 -12.74 30.27 -1.80
N PHE A 348 -13.06 29.88 -3.04
CA PHE A 348 -14.41 30.01 -3.61
C PHE A 348 -15.47 29.17 -2.91
N HIS A 349 -15.08 28.22 -2.07
CA HIS A 349 -16.00 27.36 -1.32
C HIS A 349 -16.51 27.97 -0.01
N TYR A 350 -16.04 29.18 0.35
CA TYR A 350 -16.40 29.86 1.59
C TYR A 350 -17.04 31.21 1.29
N GLN A 351 -18.26 31.41 1.76
CA GLN A 351 -19.04 32.62 1.51
C GLN A 351 -18.46 33.83 2.25
N SER A 352 -17.76 33.62 3.37
CA SER A 352 -17.15 34.72 4.12
C SER A 352 -15.89 35.30 3.45
N VAL A 353 -15.32 34.63 2.46
CA VAL A 353 -14.03 35.02 1.87
C VAL A 353 -14.23 35.99 0.71
N LEU A 354 -13.57 37.15 0.78
CA LEU A 354 -13.62 38.15 -0.27
C LEU A 354 -12.47 37.94 -1.25
N ILE A 355 -12.79 37.69 -2.51
CA ILE A 355 -11.81 37.27 -3.52
C ILE A 355 -11.54 38.41 -4.49
N GLY A 356 -10.25 38.76 -4.64
CA GLY A 356 -9.75 39.72 -5.61
C GLY A 356 -9.02 39.03 -6.75
N GLU A 357 -9.62 39.01 -7.95
CA GLU A 357 -9.04 38.34 -9.14
C GLU A 357 -7.91 39.16 -9.82
N THR A 358 -7.84 40.46 -9.53
CA THR A 358 -6.82 41.38 -10.06
C THR A 358 -6.30 42.29 -8.96
N PRO A 359 -5.13 42.94 -9.10
CA PRO A 359 -4.62 43.86 -8.08
C PRO A 359 -5.61 44.98 -7.72
N LYS A 360 -6.33 45.54 -8.71
CA LYS A 360 -7.38 46.55 -8.46
C LYS A 360 -8.57 45.96 -7.71
N ALA A 361 -9.03 44.78 -8.10
CA ALA A 361 -10.14 44.11 -7.43
C ALA A 361 -9.76 43.72 -5.99
N PHE A 362 -8.53 43.27 -5.76
CA PHE A 362 -8.00 42.94 -4.43
C PHE A 362 -8.03 44.16 -3.51
N VAL A 363 -7.57 45.32 -3.97
CA VAL A 363 -7.66 46.58 -3.22
C VAL A 363 -9.12 46.95 -2.91
N ALA A 364 -10.01 46.87 -3.90
CA ALA A 364 -11.44 47.12 -3.67
C ALA A 364 -12.04 46.16 -2.63
N LYS A 365 -11.59 44.90 -2.60
CA LYS A 365 -12.00 43.92 -1.58
C LYS A 365 -11.43 44.22 -0.19
N LEU A 366 -10.24 44.82 -0.07
CA LEU A 366 -9.72 45.32 1.22
C LEU A 366 -10.62 46.42 1.80
N GLU A 367 -11.09 47.35 0.96
CA GLU A 367 -12.03 48.39 1.37
C GLU A 367 -13.39 47.80 1.78
N GLU A 368 -13.92 46.86 1.00
CA GLU A 368 -15.15 46.13 1.33
C GLU A 368 -15.01 45.39 2.67
N ALA A 369 -13.89 44.69 2.87
CA ALA A 369 -13.59 43.94 4.08
C ALA A 369 -13.53 44.86 5.32
N LEU A 370 -12.94 46.05 5.18
CA LEU A 370 -12.94 47.05 6.25
C LEU A 370 -14.36 47.44 6.66
N ASN A 371 -15.24 47.68 5.70
CA ASN A 371 -16.63 48.04 5.99
C ASN A 371 -17.41 46.90 6.67
N LYS A 372 -17.01 45.64 6.43
CA LYS A 372 -17.63 44.45 7.03
C LYS A 372 -17.07 44.06 8.41
N ARG A 373 -15.98 44.67 8.87
CA ARG A 373 -15.29 44.25 10.12
C ARG A 373 -16.14 44.33 11.40
N GLN A 374 -17.22 45.10 11.37
CA GLN A 374 -18.19 45.23 12.47
C GLN A 374 -19.60 44.76 12.09
N ASP A 375 -19.80 44.23 10.88
CA ASP A 375 -21.10 43.73 10.41
C ASP A 375 -21.46 42.43 11.14
N PRO A 376 -22.52 42.41 11.99
CA PRO A 376 -22.89 41.24 12.76
C PRO A 376 -23.22 40.01 11.91
N ALA A 377 -23.83 40.20 10.74
CA ALA A 377 -24.20 39.10 9.85
C ALA A 377 -22.96 38.45 9.24
N TYR A 378 -22.01 39.26 8.78
CA TYR A 378 -20.74 38.77 8.24
C TYR A 378 -19.89 38.08 9.31
N LEU A 379 -19.81 38.63 10.53
CA LEU A 379 -19.09 37.99 11.63
C LEU A 379 -19.74 36.67 12.07
N SER A 380 -21.08 36.57 12.01
CA SER A 380 -21.78 35.30 12.27
C SER A 380 -21.49 34.26 11.19
N LEU A 381 -21.30 34.66 9.94
CA LEU A 381 -20.91 33.77 8.85
C LEU A 381 -19.48 33.22 9.04
N LEU A 382 -18.52 34.09 9.39
CA LEU A 382 -17.15 33.68 9.75
C LEU A 382 -17.15 32.65 10.89
N ASP A 383 -17.93 32.89 11.94
CA ASP A 383 -18.08 31.96 13.06
C ASP A 383 -18.64 30.59 12.61
N ALA A 384 -19.67 30.59 11.77
CA ALA A 384 -20.30 29.37 11.28
C ALA A 384 -19.32 28.54 10.44
N GLU A 385 -18.63 29.17 9.48
CA GLU A 385 -17.63 28.49 8.65
C GLU A 385 -16.41 28.04 9.46
N GLY A 386 -15.93 28.85 10.41
CA GLY A 386 -14.84 28.46 11.31
C GLY A 386 -15.18 27.25 12.18
N ARG A 387 -16.39 27.20 12.75
CA ARG A 387 -16.87 26.05 13.56
C ARG A 387 -17.11 24.79 12.73
N ALA A 388 -17.49 24.94 11.46
CA ALA A 388 -17.64 23.81 10.54
C ALA A 388 -16.31 23.20 10.09
N ASN A 389 -15.19 23.92 10.26
CA ASN A 389 -13.88 23.54 9.72
C ASN A 389 -12.80 23.46 10.81
N THR A 390 -13.02 22.60 11.81
CA THR A 390 -12.07 22.40 12.93
C THR A 390 -11.16 21.20 12.72
N TRP A 391 -9.97 21.22 13.33
CA TRP A 391 -9.10 20.04 13.34
C TRP A 391 -9.74 18.80 13.99
N THR A 392 -10.60 19.01 15.01
CA THR A 392 -11.40 17.92 15.60
C THR A 392 -12.30 17.27 14.54
N SER A 393 -13.04 18.07 13.77
CA SER A 393 -13.89 17.55 12.69
C SER A 393 -13.09 16.83 11.60
N ARG A 394 -11.84 17.23 11.34
CA ARG A 394 -10.95 16.55 10.38
C ARG A 394 -10.55 15.16 10.88
N VAL A 395 -10.12 15.06 12.14
CA VAL A 395 -9.82 13.77 12.78
C VAL A 395 -11.05 12.86 12.78
N GLU A 396 -12.22 13.40 13.13
CA GLU A 396 -13.48 12.64 13.07
C GLU A 396 -13.81 12.16 11.65
N SER A 397 -13.57 12.97 10.62
CA SER A 397 -13.79 12.58 9.22
C SER A 397 -12.87 11.45 8.79
N VAL A 398 -11.59 11.50 9.18
CA VAL A 398 -10.62 10.42 8.93
C VAL A 398 -11.07 9.13 9.62
N MET A 399 -11.48 9.23 10.88
CA MET A 399 -11.96 8.10 11.65
C MET A 399 -13.24 7.50 11.07
N GLN A 400 -14.22 8.32 10.72
CA GLN A 400 -15.44 7.85 10.05
C GLN A 400 -15.14 7.16 8.72
N ALA A 401 -14.17 7.66 7.94
CA ALA A 401 -13.76 7.00 6.70
C ALA A 401 -13.10 5.63 6.95
N LEU A 402 -12.27 5.51 7.99
CA LEU A 402 -11.69 4.24 8.39
C LEU A 402 -12.75 3.26 8.92
N ASP A 403 -13.63 3.73 9.82
CA ASP A 403 -14.69 2.92 10.41
C ASP A 403 -15.68 2.46 9.34
N ARG A 404 -16.01 3.31 8.35
CA ARG A 404 -16.80 2.91 7.17
C ARG A 404 -16.13 1.81 6.37
N ARG A 405 -14.80 1.82 6.25
CA ARG A 405 -14.08 0.74 5.56
C ARG A 405 -14.07 -0.54 6.38
N GLU A 406 -13.85 -0.46 7.69
CA GLU A 406 -13.92 -1.63 8.57
C GLU A 406 -15.34 -2.22 8.62
N THR A 407 -16.37 -1.39 8.43
CA THR A 407 -17.78 -1.80 8.38
C THR A 407 -18.32 -2.05 6.97
N ASP A 408 -17.55 -1.76 5.91
CA ASP A 408 -17.89 -2.09 4.52
C ASP A 408 -17.86 -3.63 4.43
N ALA A 409 -19.02 -4.25 4.65
CA ALA A 409 -19.16 -5.68 4.84
C ALA A 409 -18.84 -6.40 3.53
N ARG A 410 -17.61 -6.90 3.43
CA ARG A 410 -17.13 -7.72 2.31
C ARG A 410 -17.11 -9.18 2.72
N ASP A 411 -17.44 -10.06 1.78
CA ASP A 411 -17.19 -11.47 2.00
C ASP A 411 -15.66 -11.66 2.11
N THR A 412 -15.25 -12.53 3.03
CA THR A 412 -13.84 -12.70 3.35
C THR A 412 -13.37 -14.08 2.94
N TYR A 413 -12.26 -14.11 2.20
CA TYR A 413 -11.57 -15.31 1.78
C TYR A 413 -10.27 -15.45 2.56
N VAL A 414 -10.08 -16.59 3.24
CA VAL A 414 -8.83 -16.95 3.90
C VAL A 414 -8.13 -17.97 3.01
N ILE A 415 -6.99 -17.61 2.43
CA ILE A 415 -6.22 -18.52 1.58
C ILE A 415 -5.07 -19.06 2.40
N LEU A 416 -5.10 -20.36 2.70
CA LEU A 416 -4.04 -21.08 3.40
C LEU A 416 -3.09 -21.67 2.35
N ALA A 417 -2.00 -20.94 2.09
CA ALA A 417 -1.07 -21.19 1.00
C ALA A 417 0.28 -21.75 1.50
N GLY A 418 0.99 -22.42 0.61
CA GLY A 418 2.32 -22.94 0.88
C GLY A 418 3.36 -21.86 1.11
N VAL A 419 3.39 -20.86 0.24
CA VAL A 419 4.41 -19.80 0.21
C VAL A 419 3.76 -18.41 0.28
N PRO A 420 4.51 -17.34 0.60
CA PRO A 420 3.99 -15.97 0.63
C PRO A 420 3.41 -15.53 -0.71
N ILE A 421 2.44 -14.60 -0.67
CA ILE A 421 1.69 -14.14 -1.86
C ILE A 421 2.59 -13.61 -2.99
N ASP A 422 3.76 -13.08 -2.65
CA ASP A 422 4.72 -12.47 -3.57
C ASP A 422 5.87 -13.40 -3.95
N ASP A 423 5.84 -14.68 -3.55
CA ASP A 423 6.82 -15.66 -4.00
C ASP A 423 6.70 -15.93 -5.51
N SER A 424 7.79 -16.39 -6.12
CA SER A 424 7.89 -16.64 -7.57
C SER A 424 7.42 -15.45 -8.44
N GLY A 425 7.63 -14.22 -7.96
CA GLY A 425 7.19 -12.98 -8.61
C GLY A 425 5.67 -12.76 -8.63
N GLY A 426 4.91 -13.48 -7.79
CA GLY A 426 3.45 -13.40 -7.68
C GLY A 426 2.67 -14.29 -8.65
N GLY A 427 3.36 -15.14 -9.43
CA GLY A 427 2.72 -15.91 -10.52
C GLY A 427 1.96 -17.17 -10.12
N GLN A 428 2.03 -17.58 -8.85
CA GLN A 428 1.43 -18.83 -8.39
C GLN A 428 -0.10 -18.76 -8.26
N ARG A 429 -0.75 -19.92 -8.39
CA ARG A 429 -2.21 -20.10 -8.34
C ARG A 429 -2.90 -19.43 -7.15
N PRO A 430 -2.51 -19.65 -5.88
CA PRO A 430 -3.22 -19.04 -4.75
C PRO A 430 -3.16 -17.51 -4.80
N THR A 431 -2.04 -16.94 -5.27
CA THR A 431 -1.90 -15.49 -5.48
C THR A 431 -2.86 -15.00 -6.55
N GLN A 432 -2.97 -15.70 -7.68
CA GLN A 432 -3.89 -15.27 -8.75
C GLN A 432 -5.37 -15.37 -8.34
N ILE A 433 -5.72 -16.39 -7.55
CA ILE A 433 -7.04 -16.49 -6.90
C ILE A 433 -7.27 -15.27 -5.99
N ALA A 434 -6.30 -14.92 -5.14
CA ALA A 434 -6.38 -13.75 -4.27
C ALA A 434 -6.61 -12.47 -5.08
N LEU A 435 -5.80 -12.23 -6.13
CA LEU A 435 -5.89 -11.02 -6.95
C LEU A 435 -7.24 -10.88 -7.67
N GLU A 436 -7.83 -11.97 -8.16
CA GLU A 436 -9.16 -11.93 -8.77
C GLU A 436 -10.26 -11.65 -7.73
N LEU A 437 -10.19 -12.27 -6.54
CA LEU A 437 -11.13 -12.01 -5.44
C LEU A 437 -11.09 -10.53 -5.02
N LEU A 438 -9.89 -9.96 -4.89
CA LEU A 438 -9.71 -8.54 -4.59
C LEU A 438 -10.32 -7.64 -5.69
N THR A 439 -10.17 -8.03 -6.96
CA THR A 439 -10.78 -7.31 -8.12
C THR A 439 -12.31 -7.35 -8.07
N ARG A 440 -12.90 -8.40 -7.51
CA ARG A 440 -14.35 -8.53 -7.26
C ARG A 440 -14.83 -7.74 -6.04
N GLY A 441 -13.91 -7.08 -5.32
CA GLY A 441 -14.21 -6.33 -4.12
C GLY A 441 -14.29 -7.19 -2.86
N GLU A 442 -13.78 -8.40 -2.86
CA GLU A 442 -13.73 -9.23 -1.65
C GLU A 442 -12.52 -8.89 -0.79
N ARG A 443 -12.59 -9.25 0.50
CA ARG A 443 -11.44 -9.18 1.40
C ARG A 443 -10.68 -10.49 1.36
N VAL A 444 -9.35 -10.43 1.28
CA VAL A 444 -8.49 -11.62 1.30
C VAL A 444 -7.52 -11.55 2.47
N ILE A 445 -7.51 -12.61 3.28
CA ILE A 445 -6.49 -12.89 4.28
C ILE A 445 -5.63 -14.02 3.74
N PHE A 446 -4.43 -13.69 3.28
CA PHE A 446 -3.49 -14.63 2.67
C PHE A 446 -2.49 -15.11 3.72
N VAL A 447 -2.53 -16.40 4.03
CA VAL A 447 -1.73 -17.00 5.11
C VAL A 447 -0.71 -17.97 4.52
N SER A 448 0.58 -17.69 4.73
CA SER A 448 1.67 -18.53 4.23
C SER A 448 2.20 -19.48 5.29
N MET A 449 2.29 -20.77 4.95
CA MET A 449 2.80 -21.81 5.85
C MET A 449 4.33 -21.86 5.90
N LEU A 450 4.98 -21.70 4.75
CA LEU A 450 6.42 -21.76 4.57
C LEU A 450 6.97 -20.35 4.27
N PRO A 451 8.24 -20.07 4.61
CA PRO A 451 8.88 -18.83 4.20
C PRO A 451 9.08 -18.77 2.69
N LYS A 452 9.30 -17.55 2.17
CA LYS A 452 9.60 -17.29 0.76
C LYS A 452 10.75 -18.16 0.25
N TYR A 453 10.57 -18.79 -0.92
CA TYR A 453 11.50 -19.79 -1.45
C TYR A 453 12.32 -19.29 -2.66
N GLU A 454 11.67 -18.78 -3.71
CA GLU A 454 12.34 -18.44 -4.97
C GLU A 454 12.78 -16.97 -5.03
N ASP A 455 11.94 -16.06 -4.55
CA ASP A 455 12.09 -14.64 -4.85
C ASP A 455 12.58 -13.80 -3.66
N THR A 456 13.73 -14.17 -3.09
CA THR A 456 14.33 -13.36 -2.00
C THR A 456 15.01 -12.08 -2.49
N GLU A 457 15.18 -11.90 -3.81
CA GLU A 457 16.00 -10.82 -4.40
C GLU A 457 15.21 -9.82 -5.26
N LEU A 458 14.02 -10.12 -5.79
CA LEU A 458 13.27 -9.15 -6.64
C LEU A 458 12.53 -8.08 -5.82
N ASN A 459 12.46 -8.21 -4.49
CA ASN A 459 11.81 -7.25 -3.57
C ASN A 459 10.37 -6.85 -3.97
N GLN A 460 9.67 -7.71 -4.72
CA GLN A 460 8.29 -7.46 -5.13
C GLN A 460 7.36 -7.59 -3.92
N LYS A 461 6.42 -6.64 -3.78
CA LYS A 461 5.35 -6.70 -2.79
C LYS A 461 4.01 -6.56 -3.49
N ILE A 462 3.09 -7.44 -3.16
CA ILE A 462 1.69 -7.33 -3.60
C ILE A 462 0.93 -6.68 -2.46
N VAL A 463 0.37 -5.50 -2.72
CA VAL A 463 -0.39 -4.75 -1.73
C VAL A 463 -1.71 -4.30 -2.31
N HIS A 464 -2.75 -4.44 -1.51
CA HIS A 464 -4.10 -4.01 -1.85
C HIS A 464 -4.84 -3.63 -0.56
N PRO A 465 -5.75 -2.62 -0.56
CA PRO A 465 -6.42 -2.17 0.66
C PRO A 465 -7.20 -3.24 1.41
N TRP A 466 -7.65 -4.28 0.69
CA TRP A 466 -8.41 -5.41 1.23
C TRP A 466 -7.63 -6.72 1.29
N LEU A 467 -6.30 -6.65 1.16
CA LEU A 467 -5.39 -7.78 1.28
C LEU A 467 -4.60 -7.67 2.58
N GLU A 468 -4.73 -8.70 3.42
CA GLU A 468 -3.88 -8.89 4.59
C GLU A 468 -3.01 -10.13 4.36
N THR A 469 -1.71 -10.02 4.62
CA THR A 469 -0.78 -11.15 4.54
C THR A 469 -0.26 -11.49 5.94
N CYS A 470 -0.15 -12.79 6.25
CA CYS A 470 0.31 -13.25 7.56
C CYS A 470 1.04 -14.58 7.45
N ASP A 471 2.15 -14.74 8.20
CA ASP A 471 2.74 -16.06 8.39
C ASP A 471 1.83 -16.92 9.30
N PHE A 472 1.70 -18.20 8.99
CA PHE A 472 0.84 -19.12 9.73
C PHE A 472 1.17 -19.18 11.23
N GLU A 473 2.44 -19.05 11.63
CA GLU A 473 2.86 -19.04 13.04
C GLU A 473 2.22 -17.89 13.87
N HIS A 474 1.81 -16.81 13.20
CA HIS A 474 1.18 -15.64 13.82
C HIS A 474 -0.31 -15.53 13.48
N PHE A 475 -0.85 -16.48 12.72
CA PHE A 475 -2.21 -16.44 12.25
C PHE A 475 -3.19 -16.86 13.35
N ASP A 476 -4.20 -16.04 13.55
CA ASP A 476 -5.29 -16.26 14.50
C ASP A 476 -6.56 -15.65 13.90
N LEU A 477 -7.44 -16.52 13.39
CA LEU A 477 -8.66 -16.12 12.69
C LEU A 477 -9.55 -15.19 13.53
N THR A 478 -9.57 -15.39 14.86
CA THR A 478 -10.46 -14.65 15.76
C THR A 478 -10.13 -13.15 15.81
N ARG A 479 -8.87 -12.78 15.55
CA ARG A 479 -8.42 -11.37 15.53
C ARG A 479 -9.00 -10.56 14.37
N TYR A 480 -9.35 -11.24 13.28
CA TYR A 480 -9.92 -10.62 12.09
C TYR A 480 -11.44 -10.41 12.21
N PHE A 481 -12.08 -11.09 13.17
CA PHE A 481 -13.52 -11.05 13.40
C PHE A 481 -13.86 -10.92 14.90
N PRO A 482 -13.36 -9.88 15.59
CA PRO A 482 -13.55 -9.73 17.04
C PRO A 482 -15.02 -9.54 17.44
N GLN A 483 -15.87 -9.12 16.51
CA GLN A 483 -17.33 -8.96 16.70
C GLN A 483 -18.14 -10.11 16.06
N GLY A 484 -17.48 -11.22 15.68
CA GLY A 484 -18.10 -12.31 14.89
C GLY A 484 -18.18 -11.97 13.40
N LEU A 485 -18.86 -12.81 12.60
CA LEU A 485 -19.04 -12.62 11.16
C LEU A 485 -20.23 -11.72 10.78
N GLY A 486 -21.27 -11.61 11.60
CA GLY A 486 -22.49 -10.92 11.17
C GLY A 486 -23.09 -11.58 9.92
N ASP A 487 -23.52 -10.80 8.94
CA ASP A 487 -24.09 -11.30 7.67
C ASP A 487 -23.05 -11.63 6.58
N ARG A 488 -21.75 -11.52 6.90
CA ARG A 488 -20.65 -11.76 5.95
C ARG A 488 -20.44 -13.25 5.71
N LYS A 489 -20.05 -13.61 4.49
CA LYS A 489 -19.54 -14.96 4.21
C LYS A 489 -18.05 -15.05 4.54
N LEU A 490 -17.67 -16.22 5.01
CA LEU A 490 -16.28 -16.61 5.22
C LEU A 490 -16.00 -17.87 4.41
N VAL A 491 -15.00 -17.83 3.55
CA VAL A 491 -14.54 -18.99 2.78
C VAL A 491 -13.06 -19.21 3.04
N ALA A 492 -12.68 -20.41 3.46
CA ALA A 492 -11.27 -20.81 3.52
C ALA A 492 -10.91 -21.67 2.31
N ILE A 493 -9.80 -21.36 1.63
CA ILE A 493 -9.26 -22.15 0.53
C ILE A 493 -7.93 -22.73 0.97
N LEU A 494 -7.84 -24.05 1.01
CA LEU A 494 -6.63 -24.79 1.41
C LEU A 494 -5.93 -25.29 0.15
N GLU A 495 -4.75 -24.74 -0.14
CA GLU A 495 -3.92 -25.16 -1.28
C GLU A 495 -3.19 -26.48 -1.00
N MET A 496 -2.87 -26.76 0.27
CA MET A 496 -2.11 -27.93 0.67
C MET A 496 -2.72 -28.60 1.92
N PRO A 497 -2.59 -29.94 2.05
CA PRO A 497 -3.16 -30.68 3.16
C PRO A 497 -2.26 -30.67 4.40
N HIS A 498 -1.79 -29.49 4.82
CA HIS A 498 -0.89 -29.40 5.97
C HIS A 498 -1.66 -29.73 7.28
N PRO A 499 -1.16 -30.62 8.16
CA PRO A 499 -1.87 -31.02 9.38
C PRO A 499 -2.23 -29.86 10.31
N ASP A 500 -1.37 -28.84 10.38
CA ASP A 500 -1.60 -27.66 11.22
C ASP A 500 -2.78 -26.79 10.76
N PHE A 501 -3.34 -27.02 9.55
CA PHE A 501 -4.53 -26.31 9.09
C PHE A 501 -5.84 -26.86 9.68
N LEU A 502 -5.83 -28.08 10.24
CA LEU A 502 -7.03 -28.72 10.80
C LEU A 502 -7.75 -27.89 11.87
N PRO A 503 -7.07 -27.24 12.84
CA PRO A 503 -7.75 -26.34 13.77
C PRO A 503 -8.35 -25.10 13.10
N THR A 504 -7.73 -24.59 12.03
CA THR A 504 -8.27 -23.45 11.28
C THR A 504 -9.54 -23.85 10.54
N LEU A 505 -9.58 -25.04 9.96
CA LEU A 505 -10.77 -25.63 9.36
C LEU A 505 -11.95 -25.66 10.34
N GLU A 506 -11.71 -26.20 11.54
CA GLU A 506 -12.70 -26.27 12.63
C GLU A 506 -13.18 -24.87 13.05
N GLN A 507 -12.27 -23.88 13.12
CA GLN A 507 -12.61 -22.50 13.46
C GLN A 507 -13.49 -21.85 12.38
N VAL A 508 -13.11 -21.98 11.11
CA VAL A 508 -13.88 -21.42 9.99
C VAL A 508 -15.30 -21.96 9.99
N GLN A 509 -15.45 -23.30 10.12
CA GLN A 509 -16.75 -23.95 10.16
C GLN A 509 -17.55 -23.60 11.43
N GLY A 510 -16.88 -23.51 12.57
CA GLY A 510 -17.50 -23.10 13.84
C GLY A 510 -18.05 -21.67 13.81
N MET A 511 -17.51 -20.81 12.94
CA MET A 511 -18.05 -19.47 12.68
C MET A 511 -19.17 -19.45 11.62
N GLY A 512 -19.49 -20.59 11.00
CA GLY A 512 -20.46 -20.68 9.91
C GLY A 512 -19.87 -20.43 8.52
N GLY A 513 -18.53 -20.39 8.40
CA GLY A 513 -17.83 -20.30 7.13
C GLY A 513 -17.80 -21.64 6.36
N ARG A 514 -17.35 -21.57 5.11
CA ARG A 514 -17.20 -22.71 4.20
C ARG A 514 -15.74 -23.00 3.92
N VAL A 515 -15.41 -24.24 3.62
CA VAL A 515 -14.04 -24.63 3.29
C VAL A 515 -13.96 -25.33 1.94
N VAL A 516 -13.02 -24.87 1.12
CA VAL A 516 -12.61 -25.47 -0.14
C VAL A 516 -11.25 -26.13 0.04
N TYR A 517 -11.14 -27.39 -0.37
CA TYR A 517 -9.85 -28.01 -0.58
C TYR A 517 -9.48 -27.93 -2.07
N ASP A 518 -8.44 -27.17 -2.39
CA ASP A 518 -7.88 -27.00 -3.74
C ASP A 518 -6.66 -27.93 -3.88
N LEU A 519 -6.87 -29.13 -4.41
CA LEU A 519 -5.79 -30.07 -4.65
C LEU A 519 -5.05 -29.64 -5.93
N ILE A 520 -3.94 -28.94 -5.73
CA ILE A 520 -3.17 -28.35 -6.82
C ILE A 520 -2.04 -29.23 -7.35
N ASP A 521 -1.53 -30.14 -6.51
CA ASP A 521 -0.37 -30.99 -6.76
C ASP A 521 -0.58 -32.38 -6.13
N ASP A 522 0.18 -33.37 -6.59
CA ASP A 522 0.23 -34.67 -5.94
C ASP A 522 1.17 -34.67 -4.72
N TRP A 523 0.62 -34.33 -3.56
CA TRP A 523 1.35 -34.28 -2.27
C TRP A 523 1.88 -35.63 -1.80
N ARG A 524 1.44 -36.75 -2.38
CA ARG A 524 1.94 -38.10 -2.05
C ARG A 524 3.32 -38.38 -2.65
N THR A 525 3.75 -37.52 -3.58
CA THR A 525 5.08 -37.56 -4.19
C THR A 525 6.13 -36.86 -3.31
N MET A 526 7.33 -36.64 -3.85
CA MET A 526 8.38 -35.87 -3.19
C MET A 526 7.97 -34.44 -2.80
N LEU A 527 6.91 -33.86 -3.39
CA LEU A 527 6.44 -32.52 -3.08
C LEU A 527 5.88 -32.39 -1.65
N GLY A 528 5.19 -33.39 -1.13
CA GLY A 528 4.70 -33.39 0.26
C GLY A 528 5.81 -33.55 1.30
N GLY A 529 6.96 -34.05 0.89
CA GLY A 529 8.16 -34.18 1.72
C GLY A 529 7.87 -34.89 3.07
N SER A 530 8.45 -34.36 4.15
CA SER A 530 8.31 -34.93 5.50
C SER A 530 7.13 -34.40 6.31
N TRP A 531 6.43 -33.38 5.82
CA TRP A 531 5.33 -32.73 6.54
C TRP A 531 3.96 -33.32 6.14
N TYR A 532 3.87 -33.91 4.95
CA TYR A 532 2.66 -34.53 4.45
C TYR A 532 2.27 -35.75 5.29
N LEU A 533 1.01 -35.77 5.73
CA LEU A 533 0.38 -36.90 6.40
C LEU A 533 -0.91 -37.24 5.66
N ARG A 534 -1.00 -38.49 5.18
CA ARG A 534 -2.18 -38.97 4.45
C ARG A 534 -3.45 -38.82 5.28
N GLU A 535 -3.38 -39.10 6.57
CA GLU A 535 -4.52 -39.01 7.49
C GLU A 535 -5.02 -37.57 7.65
N ALA A 536 -4.13 -36.58 7.50
CA ALA A 536 -4.52 -35.17 7.53
C ALA A 536 -5.24 -34.76 6.23
N GLU A 537 -4.74 -35.21 5.08
CA GLU A 537 -5.41 -34.99 3.79
C GLU A 537 -6.79 -35.66 3.75
N GLU A 538 -6.89 -36.93 4.16
CA GLU A 538 -8.17 -37.66 4.25
C GLU A 538 -9.18 -36.93 5.15
N ARG A 539 -8.69 -36.35 6.26
CA ARG A 539 -9.51 -35.52 7.13
C ARG A 539 -9.99 -34.24 6.45
N ILE A 540 -9.10 -33.54 5.76
CA ILE A 540 -9.45 -32.32 5.01
C ILE A 540 -10.47 -32.64 3.90
N ILE A 541 -10.26 -33.73 3.14
CA ILE A 541 -11.19 -34.20 2.10
C ILE A 541 -12.58 -34.50 2.70
N ARG A 542 -12.62 -35.15 3.87
CA ARG A 542 -13.88 -35.48 4.54
C ARG A 542 -14.58 -34.24 5.08
N ASP A 543 -13.84 -33.31 5.66
CA ASP A 543 -14.40 -32.20 6.43
C ASP A 543 -14.65 -30.94 5.56
N ALA A 544 -14.04 -30.82 4.37
CA ALA A 544 -14.27 -29.70 3.44
C ALA A 544 -15.70 -29.69 2.86
N ASP A 545 -16.21 -28.49 2.58
CA ASP A 545 -17.52 -28.25 1.95
C ASP A 545 -17.48 -28.46 0.43
N ALA A 546 -16.37 -28.08 -0.20
CA ALA A 546 -16.13 -28.29 -1.63
C ALA A 546 -14.74 -28.87 -1.89
N LEU A 547 -14.66 -29.75 -2.89
CA LEU A 547 -13.43 -30.36 -3.36
C LEU A 547 -13.18 -29.91 -4.79
N ILE A 548 -12.02 -29.31 -5.03
CA ILE A 548 -11.60 -28.90 -6.37
C ILE A 548 -10.20 -29.44 -6.66
N ALA A 549 -9.93 -29.67 -7.94
CA ALA A 549 -8.64 -30.16 -8.40
C ALA A 549 -8.13 -29.36 -9.59
N SER A 550 -6.83 -29.10 -9.64
CA SER A 550 -6.19 -28.37 -10.75
C SER A 550 -6.03 -29.21 -12.02
N ALA A 551 -6.00 -30.55 -11.91
CA ALA A 551 -5.76 -31.48 -13.01
C ALA A 551 -6.71 -32.69 -12.94
N GLY A 552 -6.93 -33.35 -14.08
CA GLY A 552 -7.81 -34.51 -14.22
C GLY A 552 -7.41 -35.68 -13.32
N ASP A 553 -6.12 -36.01 -13.23
CA ASP A 553 -5.62 -37.10 -12.39
C ASP A 553 -5.84 -36.82 -10.89
N LEU A 554 -5.70 -35.55 -10.47
CA LEU A 554 -5.99 -35.10 -9.11
C LEU A 554 -7.49 -35.17 -8.80
N ARG A 555 -8.34 -34.78 -9.76
CA ARG A 555 -9.80 -34.93 -9.64
C ARG A 555 -10.19 -36.40 -9.50
N ASP A 556 -9.62 -37.25 -10.34
CA ASP A 556 -9.91 -38.69 -10.35
C ASP A 556 -9.51 -39.32 -9.00
N TYR A 557 -8.39 -38.88 -8.40
CA TYR A 557 -8.01 -39.26 -7.03
C TYR A 557 -9.02 -38.80 -5.96
N LEU A 558 -9.43 -37.53 -5.97
CA LEU A 558 -10.42 -37.03 -5.01
C LEU A 558 -11.76 -37.76 -5.14
N ALA A 559 -12.20 -38.04 -6.37
CA ALA A 559 -13.44 -38.77 -6.65
C ALA A 559 -13.40 -40.23 -6.17
N GLN A 560 -12.22 -40.84 -6.10
CA GLN A 560 -12.04 -42.18 -5.52
C GLN A 560 -12.00 -42.15 -3.98
N THR A 561 -11.60 -41.03 -3.40
CA THR A 561 -11.38 -40.88 -1.95
C THR A 561 -12.59 -40.27 -1.23
N SER A 562 -13.50 -39.63 -1.97
CA SER A 562 -14.68 -38.93 -1.46
C SER A 562 -15.93 -39.27 -2.27
N ASN A 563 -17.07 -39.33 -1.59
CA ASN A 563 -18.38 -39.45 -2.25
C ASN A 563 -18.95 -38.10 -2.71
N ARG A 564 -18.23 -37.00 -2.50
CA ARG A 564 -18.65 -35.66 -2.95
C ARG A 564 -18.31 -35.45 -4.42
N SER A 565 -19.07 -34.57 -5.08
CA SER A 565 -18.69 -34.06 -6.40
C SER A 565 -17.35 -33.32 -6.30
N VAL A 566 -16.50 -33.49 -7.30
CA VAL A 566 -15.19 -32.83 -7.40
C VAL A 566 -15.19 -31.95 -8.65
N ALA A 567 -15.00 -30.65 -8.48
CA ALA A 567 -14.92 -29.72 -9.61
C ALA A 567 -13.50 -29.70 -10.18
N LEU A 568 -13.39 -29.79 -11.50
CA LEU A 568 -12.12 -29.57 -12.20
C LEU A 568 -11.92 -28.07 -12.41
N VAL A 569 -10.97 -27.47 -11.69
CA VAL A 569 -10.67 -26.04 -11.75
C VAL A 569 -9.21 -25.89 -12.18
N GLN A 570 -8.97 -26.01 -13.48
CA GLN A 570 -7.62 -25.90 -14.07
C GLN A 570 -6.98 -24.54 -13.80
N ASN A 571 -5.68 -24.44 -14.02
CA ASN A 571 -5.03 -23.13 -14.04
C ASN A 571 -5.63 -22.22 -15.15
N ALA A 572 -5.31 -20.94 -15.03
CA ALA A 572 -5.89 -19.89 -15.85
C ALA A 572 -4.90 -18.73 -15.99
N VAL A 573 -5.28 -17.72 -16.78
CA VAL A 573 -4.47 -16.52 -17.01
C VAL A 573 -5.08 -15.28 -16.37
N ASN A 574 -4.19 -14.39 -15.92
CA ASN A 574 -4.52 -13.04 -15.48
C ASN A 574 -4.50 -12.07 -16.67
N LEU A 575 -5.69 -11.71 -17.15
CA LEU A 575 -5.87 -10.87 -18.33
C LEU A 575 -5.56 -9.39 -18.09
N ASN A 576 -5.47 -8.95 -16.83
CA ASN A 576 -5.00 -7.60 -16.51
C ASN A 576 -3.50 -7.45 -16.78
N LEU A 577 -2.76 -8.57 -16.81
CA LEU A 577 -1.32 -8.58 -17.01
C LEU A 577 -0.90 -9.13 -18.38
N PHE A 578 -1.41 -10.30 -18.75
CA PHE A 578 -1.10 -10.95 -20.03
C PHE A 578 -2.13 -10.55 -21.07
N SER A 579 -1.86 -9.44 -21.74
CA SER A 579 -2.68 -8.94 -22.85
C SER A 579 -1.82 -8.65 -24.07
N ARG A 580 -2.19 -9.28 -25.18
CA ARG A 580 -1.60 -9.04 -26.51
C ARG A 580 -1.91 -7.64 -27.07
N GLN A 581 -2.92 -6.95 -26.55
CA GLN A 581 -3.29 -5.61 -27.01
C GLN A 581 -2.36 -4.52 -26.47
N ALA A 582 -1.65 -4.79 -25.38
CA ALA A 582 -0.69 -3.85 -24.82
C ALA A 582 0.58 -3.77 -25.67
N THR A 583 1.17 -2.58 -25.76
CA THR A 583 2.45 -2.37 -26.44
C THR A 583 3.60 -2.70 -25.49
N HIS A 584 4.47 -3.62 -25.88
CA HIS A 584 5.59 -4.07 -25.05
C HIS A 584 6.94 -3.76 -25.69
N ALA A 585 7.74 -2.93 -25.03
CA ALA A 585 9.12 -2.67 -25.45
C ALA A 585 9.96 -3.95 -25.34
N ARG A 586 10.93 -4.13 -26.24
CA ARG A 586 11.82 -5.28 -26.20
C ARG A 586 12.75 -5.18 -24.98
N PRO A 587 12.82 -6.22 -24.11
CA PRO A 587 13.76 -6.22 -23.00
C PRO A 587 15.22 -6.12 -23.47
N SER A 588 16.04 -5.35 -22.77
CA SER A 588 17.43 -5.06 -23.17
C SER A 588 18.36 -6.27 -23.09
N ASP A 589 18.02 -7.24 -22.25
CA ASP A 589 18.75 -8.48 -22.02
C ASP A 589 18.21 -9.66 -22.85
N LEU A 590 17.19 -9.45 -23.70
CA LEU A 590 16.68 -10.47 -24.60
C LEU A 590 17.59 -10.60 -25.85
N PRO A 591 18.27 -11.74 -26.07
CA PRO A 591 19.23 -11.89 -27.16
C PRO A 591 18.61 -11.69 -28.55
N ALA A 592 19.29 -10.94 -29.41
CA ALA A 592 18.85 -10.70 -30.78
C ALA A 592 19.09 -11.93 -31.66
N ALA A 593 18.02 -12.43 -32.29
CA ALA A 593 18.06 -13.51 -33.26
C ALA A 593 16.87 -13.39 -34.23
N PRO A 594 16.93 -14.03 -35.42
CA PRO A 594 15.79 -14.09 -36.34
C PRO A 594 14.54 -14.72 -35.74
N LYS A 595 14.74 -15.69 -34.84
CA LYS A 595 13.68 -16.40 -34.12
C LYS A 595 14.06 -16.57 -32.65
N THR A 596 13.06 -16.53 -31.77
CA THR A 596 13.22 -16.73 -30.32
C THR A 596 12.27 -17.81 -29.81
N LEU A 597 12.84 -18.87 -29.20
CA LEU A 597 12.11 -19.88 -28.43
C LEU A 597 12.21 -19.53 -26.95
N LEU A 598 11.10 -19.58 -26.21
CA LEU A 598 11.06 -19.11 -24.83
C LEU A 598 10.43 -20.13 -23.88
N TYR A 599 11.11 -20.41 -22.77
CA TYR A 599 10.54 -21.05 -21.60
C TYR A 599 10.63 -20.11 -20.39
N ILE A 600 9.56 -20.05 -19.62
CA ILE A 600 9.46 -19.34 -18.35
C ILE A 600 9.04 -20.35 -17.27
N GLY A 601 9.78 -20.46 -16.18
CA GLY A 601 9.40 -21.29 -15.03
C GLY A 601 10.62 -21.83 -14.28
N ALA A 602 10.39 -22.66 -13.27
CA ALA A 602 11.47 -23.31 -12.55
C ALA A 602 12.34 -24.15 -13.51
N LEU A 603 13.65 -23.94 -13.48
CA LEU A 603 14.67 -24.70 -14.21
C LEU A 603 15.39 -25.70 -13.29
N TRP A 604 14.84 -25.91 -12.11
CA TRP A 604 15.30 -26.82 -11.08
C TRP A 604 14.18 -27.83 -10.80
N GLY A 605 14.56 -29.09 -10.51
CA GLY A 605 13.61 -30.18 -10.30
C GLY A 605 13.85 -31.36 -11.25
N GLU A 606 13.35 -32.54 -10.89
CA GLU A 606 13.48 -33.72 -11.76
C GLU A 606 12.59 -33.64 -13.01
N TRP A 607 11.62 -32.73 -13.01
CA TRP A 607 10.69 -32.51 -14.11
C TRP A 607 11.27 -31.70 -15.27
N PHE A 608 12.19 -30.76 -15.06
CA PHE A 608 12.70 -29.93 -16.17
C PHE A 608 13.67 -30.73 -17.06
N ASP A 609 13.40 -30.75 -18.36
CA ASP A 609 14.19 -31.53 -19.32
C ASP A 609 15.28 -30.69 -20.01
N TRP A 610 16.44 -30.62 -19.35
CA TRP A 610 17.64 -30.02 -19.93
C TRP A 610 18.07 -30.68 -21.24
N GLU A 611 17.84 -31.97 -21.42
CA GLU A 611 18.28 -32.67 -22.64
C GLU A 611 17.44 -32.24 -23.84
N ALA A 612 16.12 -32.10 -23.65
CA ALA A 612 15.23 -31.54 -24.68
C ALA A 612 15.68 -30.15 -25.13
N MET A 613 16.05 -29.27 -24.18
CA MET A 613 16.52 -27.92 -24.51
C MET A 613 17.86 -27.92 -25.26
N ARG A 614 18.77 -28.83 -24.92
CA ARG A 614 20.05 -29.00 -25.64
C ARG A 614 19.80 -29.41 -27.10
N LEU A 615 18.96 -30.42 -27.30
CA LEU A 615 18.64 -30.96 -28.62
C LEU A 615 17.93 -29.93 -29.51
N VAL A 616 17.01 -29.15 -28.93
CA VAL A 616 16.39 -28.01 -29.64
C VAL A 616 17.43 -26.97 -30.03
N ALA A 617 18.32 -26.57 -29.12
CA ALA A 617 19.35 -25.58 -29.42
C ALA A 617 20.31 -26.05 -30.54
N GLU A 618 20.68 -27.34 -30.55
CA GLU A 618 21.54 -27.95 -31.58
C GLU A 618 20.86 -28.08 -32.95
N ALA A 619 19.57 -28.42 -32.97
CA ALA A 619 18.80 -28.52 -34.20
C ALA A 619 18.56 -27.15 -34.87
N TYR A 620 18.52 -26.07 -34.09
CA TYR A 620 18.21 -24.71 -34.55
C TYR A 620 19.33 -23.70 -34.22
N PRO A 621 20.53 -23.80 -34.82
CA PRO A 621 21.70 -23.00 -34.44
C PRO A 621 21.56 -21.49 -34.71
N HIS A 622 20.59 -21.08 -35.54
CA HIS A 622 20.29 -19.68 -35.86
C HIS A 622 19.14 -19.10 -35.04
N THR A 623 18.55 -19.88 -34.14
CA THR A 623 17.43 -19.48 -33.28
C THR A 623 17.94 -19.28 -31.86
N SER A 624 17.44 -18.24 -31.16
CA SER A 624 17.76 -18.03 -29.75
C SER A 624 16.84 -18.86 -28.87
N VAL A 625 17.40 -19.73 -28.02
CA VAL A 625 16.68 -20.47 -26.98
C VAL A 625 16.84 -19.75 -25.65
N VAL A 626 15.76 -19.16 -25.15
CA VAL A 626 15.77 -18.31 -23.96
C VAL A 626 15.05 -19.03 -22.83
N LEU A 627 15.74 -19.14 -21.69
CA LEU A 627 15.22 -19.72 -20.46
C LEU A 627 15.18 -18.66 -19.36
N ILE A 628 13.99 -18.41 -18.82
CA ILE A 628 13.73 -17.47 -17.74
C ILE A 628 13.27 -18.24 -16.51
N GLY A 629 13.97 -18.09 -15.40
CA GLY A 629 13.68 -18.79 -14.16
C GLY A 629 14.92 -19.03 -13.29
N ASP A 630 14.70 -19.48 -12.06
CA ASP A 630 15.78 -19.96 -11.21
C ASP A 630 16.22 -21.35 -11.69
N HIS A 631 17.54 -21.57 -11.74
CA HIS A 631 18.14 -22.87 -12.07
C HIS A 631 18.97 -23.45 -10.92
N GLN A 632 19.15 -22.73 -9.80
CA GLN A 632 19.90 -23.15 -8.61
C GLN A 632 21.30 -23.74 -8.89
N GLY A 633 21.95 -23.32 -9.97
CA GLY A 633 23.24 -23.90 -10.39
C GLY A 633 23.15 -25.33 -10.92
N ARG A 634 21.96 -25.84 -11.26
CA ARG A 634 21.72 -27.23 -11.69
C ARG A 634 21.83 -27.46 -13.21
N CYS A 635 22.31 -26.48 -13.98
CA CYS A 635 22.55 -26.68 -15.41
C CYS A 635 23.62 -27.76 -15.59
N PRO A 636 23.31 -28.90 -16.25
CA PRO A 636 24.19 -30.08 -16.21
C PRO A 636 25.38 -29.98 -17.18
N TYR A 637 25.38 -29.01 -18.09
CA TYR A 637 26.40 -28.84 -19.12
C TYR A 637 26.67 -27.35 -19.41
N PRO A 638 27.80 -27.00 -20.07
CA PRO A 638 27.99 -25.69 -20.67
C PRO A 638 26.93 -25.42 -21.73
N LEU A 639 26.25 -24.27 -21.66
CA LEU A 639 25.15 -23.95 -22.57
C LEU A 639 25.61 -23.88 -24.03
N PRO A 640 24.82 -24.41 -24.98
CA PRO A 640 24.99 -24.13 -26.41
C PRO A 640 25.07 -22.62 -26.71
N PRO A 641 25.82 -22.17 -27.73
CA PRO A 641 26.06 -20.75 -28.00
C PRO A 641 24.79 -19.91 -28.24
N ASN A 642 23.72 -20.54 -28.69
CA ASN A 642 22.42 -19.91 -28.98
C ASN A 642 21.41 -20.04 -27.84
N MET A 643 21.82 -20.59 -26.69
CA MET A 643 20.97 -20.79 -25.52
C MET A 643 21.36 -19.82 -24.40
N SER A 644 20.38 -19.16 -23.78
CA SER A 644 20.60 -18.11 -22.77
C SER A 644 19.75 -18.31 -21.52
N LEU A 645 20.39 -18.20 -20.35
CA LEU A 645 19.73 -18.15 -19.03
C LEU A 645 19.63 -16.68 -18.60
N LEU A 646 18.42 -16.16 -18.44
CA LEU A 646 18.21 -14.74 -18.07
C LEU A 646 17.90 -14.53 -16.58
N GLY A 647 17.85 -15.62 -15.80
CA GLY A 647 17.52 -15.61 -14.38
C GLY A 647 16.04 -15.33 -14.11
N LEU A 648 15.72 -15.04 -12.84
CA LEU A 648 14.38 -14.68 -12.40
C LEU A 648 13.97 -13.29 -12.92
N LYS A 649 12.68 -13.15 -13.24
CA LYS A 649 12.04 -11.88 -13.62
C LYS A 649 10.75 -11.74 -12.81
N ARG A 650 10.33 -10.50 -12.54
CA ARG A 650 9.02 -10.24 -11.93
C ARG A 650 7.93 -10.66 -12.92
N GLN A 651 6.81 -11.17 -12.43
CA GLN A 651 5.72 -11.61 -13.32
C GLN A 651 5.27 -10.48 -14.26
N GLN A 652 5.25 -9.24 -13.76
CA GLN A 652 4.86 -8.06 -14.52
C GLN A 652 5.74 -7.73 -15.73
N ASP A 653 6.99 -8.23 -15.75
CA ASP A 653 7.94 -7.99 -16.84
C ASP A 653 7.82 -9.08 -17.93
N LEU A 654 7.24 -10.24 -17.61
CA LEU A 654 7.15 -11.40 -18.52
C LEU A 654 6.37 -11.15 -19.83
N PRO A 655 5.26 -10.38 -19.85
CA PRO A 655 4.57 -10.06 -21.11
C PRO A 655 5.50 -9.46 -22.17
N ALA A 656 6.50 -8.66 -21.76
CA ALA A 656 7.46 -8.08 -22.69
C ALA A 656 8.38 -9.13 -23.32
N TYR A 657 8.81 -10.15 -22.58
CA TYR A 657 9.57 -11.26 -23.16
C TYR A 657 8.71 -12.09 -24.11
N LEU A 658 7.48 -12.40 -23.70
CA LEU A 658 6.54 -13.18 -24.51
C LEU A 658 6.18 -12.47 -25.81
N ALA A 659 5.96 -11.15 -25.78
CA ALA A 659 5.64 -10.37 -26.98
C ALA A 659 6.68 -10.55 -28.09
N HIS A 660 7.95 -10.76 -27.72
CA HIS A 660 9.09 -10.92 -28.62
C HIS A 660 9.55 -12.38 -28.81
N ALA A 661 8.80 -13.36 -28.31
CA ALA A 661 9.01 -14.78 -28.61
C ALA A 661 8.23 -15.20 -29.86
N ASP A 662 8.75 -16.21 -30.59
CA ASP A 662 8.07 -16.83 -31.74
C ASP A 662 7.33 -18.09 -31.33
N VAL A 663 7.97 -18.96 -30.54
CA VAL A 663 7.40 -20.20 -30.00
C VAL A 663 7.74 -20.30 -28.52
N THR A 664 6.83 -20.84 -27.74
CA THR A 664 7.04 -21.06 -26.31
C THR A 664 7.12 -22.55 -25.99
N LEU A 665 7.88 -22.90 -24.97
CA LEU A 665 8.22 -24.30 -24.66
C LEU A 665 7.70 -24.68 -23.28
N ILE A 666 7.34 -25.95 -23.08
CA ILE A 666 7.08 -26.60 -21.79
C ILE A 666 7.75 -27.99 -21.81
N PRO A 667 9.06 -28.08 -21.50
CA PRO A 667 9.86 -29.29 -21.66
C PRO A 667 9.89 -30.12 -20.38
N PHE A 668 8.77 -30.74 -20.02
CA PHE A 668 8.68 -31.53 -18.79
C PHE A 668 8.91 -33.01 -19.06
N LYS A 669 9.76 -33.66 -18.26
CA LYS A 669 9.92 -35.11 -18.27
C LYS A 669 8.62 -35.77 -17.85
N LEU A 670 8.13 -36.72 -18.64
CA LEU A 670 6.92 -37.47 -18.30
C LEU A 670 7.17 -38.36 -17.08
N SER A 671 6.36 -38.17 -16.05
CA SER A 671 6.41 -38.87 -14.78
C SER A 671 5.02 -38.83 -14.14
N PRO A 672 4.72 -39.67 -13.12
CA PRO A 672 3.47 -39.54 -12.37
C PRO A 672 3.24 -38.12 -11.83
N LEU A 673 4.32 -37.43 -11.46
CA LEU A 673 4.27 -36.05 -11.01
C LEU A 673 3.76 -35.11 -12.11
N THR A 674 4.36 -35.15 -13.30
CA THR A 674 4.04 -34.21 -14.39
C THR A 674 2.73 -34.50 -15.10
N GLN A 675 2.21 -35.73 -15.02
CA GLN A 675 0.86 -36.06 -15.50
C GLN A 675 -0.24 -35.43 -14.63
N ALA A 676 0.04 -35.19 -13.35
CA ALA A 676 -0.88 -34.56 -12.41
C ALA A 676 -0.77 -33.02 -12.39
N VAL A 677 -0.15 -32.40 -13.41
CA VAL A 677 0.09 -30.95 -13.47
C VAL A 677 -0.80 -30.29 -14.51
N SER A 678 -1.39 -29.14 -14.15
CA SER A 678 -1.99 -28.18 -15.09
C SER A 678 -1.00 -27.02 -15.31
N PRO A 679 -0.22 -26.97 -16.41
CA PRO A 679 0.85 -25.99 -16.55
C PRO A 679 0.31 -24.56 -16.74
N LEU A 680 0.41 -23.73 -15.71
CA LEU A 680 -0.08 -22.35 -15.70
C LEU A 680 0.47 -21.51 -16.86
N LYS A 681 1.73 -21.75 -17.24
CA LYS A 681 2.45 -21.01 -18.28
C LYS A 681 1.83 -21.16 -19.67
N VAL A 682 1.15 -22.26 -19.95
CA VAL A 682 0.46 -22.46 -21.24
C VAL A 682 -0.62 -21.40 -21.44
N PHE A 683 -1.39 -21.09 -20.39
CA PHE A 683 -2.43 -20.06 -20.47
C PHE A 683 -1.85 -18.65 -20.64
N GLU A 684 -0.74 -18.35 -19.98
CA GLU A 684 -0.01 -17.08 -20.15
C GLU A 684 0.54 -16.93 -21.58
N TYR A 685 1.11 -18.00 -22.15
CA TYR A 685 1.67 -18.00 -23.50
C TYR A 685 0.59 -17.82 -24.56
N LEU A 686 -0.49 -18.58 -24.45
CA LEU A 686 -1.63 -18.49 -25.36
C LEU A 686 -2.28 -17.10 -25.26
N ALA A 687 -2.45 -16.51 -24.07
CA ALA A 687 -2.98 -15.15 -23.94
C ALA A 687 -2.12 -14.07 -24.65
N MET A 688 -0.81 -14.33 -24.78
CA MET A 688 0.11 -13.50 -25.56
C MET A 688 0.15 -13.87 -27.06
N GLY A 689 -0.69 -14.81 -27.50
CA GLY A 689 -0.80 -15.29 -28.88
C GLY A 689 0.36 -16.17 -29.31
N LYS A 690 1.04 -16.85 -28.38
CA LYS A 690 2.24 -17.63 -28.67
C LYS A 690 1.91 -19.11 -28.74
N PRO A 691 2.29 -19.81 -29.83
CA PRO A 691 2.12 -21.26 -29.91
C PRO A 691 3.03 -21.94 -28.88
N VAL A 692 2.59 -23.09 -28.39
CA VAL A 692 3.27 -23.82 -27.32
C VAL A 692 3.71 -25.18 -27.83
N VAL A 693 4.96 -25.56 -27.57
CA VAL A 693 5.46 -26.93 -27.74
C VAL A 693 5.67 -27.55 -26.37
N SER A 694 5.07 -28.71 -26.15
CA SER A 694 5.15 -29.38 -24.86
C SER A 694 5.30 -30.90 -25.01
N THR A 695 5.83 -31.54 -23.98
CA THR A 695 5.72 -32.99 -23.84
C THR A 695 4.26 -33.40 -23.66
N ASN A 696 3.93 -34.63 -24.05
CA ASN A 696 2.56 -35.11 -24.11
C ASN A 696 1.92 -35.31 -22.72
N MET A 697 1.33 -34.24 -22.18
CA MET A 697 0.61 -34.22 -20.92
C MET A 697 -0.90 -34.17 -21.16
N ARG A 698 -1.67 -34.99 -20.41
CA ARG A 698 -3.13 -35.12 -20.52
C ARG A 698 -3.86 -33.77 -20.51
N GLU A 699 -3.46 -32.86 -19.62
CA GLU A 699 -4.09 -31.55 -19.44
C GLU A 699 -3.95 -30.61 -20.64
N LEU A 700 -3.04 -30.92 -21.57
CA LEU A 700 -2.77 -30.10 -22.75
C LEU A 700 -3.49 -30.60 -24.01
N HIS A 701 -4.23 -31.71 -23.91
CA HIS A 701 -4.93 -32.29 -25.05
C HIS A 701 -6.08 -31.38 -25.52
N GLY A 702 -6.15 -31.14 -26.83
CA GLY A 702 -7.22 -30.35 -27.43
C GLY A 702 -7.10 -28.83 -27.23
N LEU A 703 -6.02 -28.34 -26.62
CA LEU A 703 -5.77 -26.91 -26.49
C LEU A 703 -5.34 -26.30 -27.84
N PRO A 704 -5.78 -25.08 -28.19
CA PRO A 704 -5.45 -24.46 -29.47
C PRO A 704 -3.96 -24.12 -29.53
N HIS A 705 -3.32 -24.40 -30.67
CA HIS A 705 -1.90 -24.11 -30.92
C HIS A 705 -0.92 -24.67 -29.89
N VAL A 706 -1.28 -25.81 -29.29
CA VAL A 706 -0.38 -26.61 -28.46
C VAL A 706 0.06 -27.85 -29.24
N HIS A 707 1.35 -27.97 -29.48
CA HIS A 707 1.99 -29.08 -30.18
C HIS A 707 2.59 -30.04 -29.15
N LEU A 708 2.12 -31.29 -29.15
CA LEU A 708 2.51 -32.30 -28.17
C LEU A 708 3.52 -33.29 -28.76
N ALA A 709 4.50 -33.68 -27.96
CA ALA A 709 5.54 -34.61 -28.35
C ALA A 709 5.77 -35.71 -27.31
N ASP A 710 6.00 -36.93 -27.77
CA ASP A 710 6.24 -38.13 -26.95
C ASP A 710 7.73 -38.49 -26.81
N SER A 711 8.60 -37.90 -27.62
CA SER A 711 10.05 -38.13 -27.60
C SER A 711 10.81 -36.83 -27.83
N HIS A 712 12.12 -36.84 -27.58
CA HIS A 712 12.99 -35.68 -27.87
C HIS A 712 13.00 -35.32 -29.36
N GLU A 713 13.03 -36.32 -30.24
CA GLU A 713 12.99 -36.10 -31.69
C GLU A 713 11.68 -35.45 -32.10
N ALA A 714 10.54 -35.99 -31.62
CA ALA A 714 9.22 -35.42 -31.88
C ALA A 714 9.08 -34.00 -31.29
N PHE A 715 9.76 -33.71 -30.16
CA PHE A 715 9.76 -32.38 -29.56
C PHE A 715 10.50 -31.37 -30.45
N VAL A 716 11.65 -31.76 -31.01
CA VAL A 716 12.38 -30.95 -31.99
C VAL A 716 11.54 -30.72 -33.25
N GLU A 717 10.89 -31.76 -33.79
CA GLU A 717 10.01 -31.64 -34.96
C GLU A 717 8.80 -30.74 -34.69
N ALA A 718 8.21 -30.84 -33.49
CA ALA A 718 7.10 -29.99 -33.06
C ALA A 718 7.47 -28.50 -32.99
N VAL A 719 8.72 -28.17 -32.67
CA VAL A 719 9.23 -26.78 -32.75
C VAL A 719 9.21 -26.26 -34.18
N GLN A 720 9.65 -27.05 -35.17
CA GLN A 720 9.56 -26.65 -36.57
C GLN A 720 8.11 -26.45 -37.00
N ALA A 721 7.23 -27.39 -36.64
CA ALA A 721 5.81 -27.30 -36.95
C ALA A 721 5.16 -26.04 -36.35
N ALA A 722 5.53 -25.66 -35.12
CA ALA A 722 5.03 -24.45 -34.47
C ALA A 722 5.60 -23.16 -35.09
N LEU A 723 6.84 -23.17 -35.59
CA LEU A 723 7.45 -22.03 -36.29
C LEU A 723 6.81 -21.77 -37.66
N ASP A 724 6.41 -22.83 -38.36
CA ASP A 724 5.85 -22.75 -39.71
C ASP A 724 4.33 -22.50 -39.73
N ALA A 725 3.62 -22.94 -38.69
CA ALA A 725 2.17 -22.86 -38.64
C ALA A 725 1.67 -21.42 -38.33
N PRO A 726 0.70 -20.89 -39.11
CA PRO A 726 0.03 -19.65 -38.73
C PRO A 726 -0.80 -19.86 -37.46
N VAL A 727 -0.80 -18.85 -36.58
CA VAL A 727 -1.56 -18.87 -35.32
C VAL A 727 -2.97 -18.31 -35.55
N ASP A 728 -4.01 -19.12 -35.31
CA ASP A 728 -5.40 -18.70 -35.24
C ASP A 728 -5.67 -18.02 -33.90
N LEU A 729 -5.43 -16.70 -33.90
CA LEU A 729 -5.66 -15.84 -32.74
C LEU A 729 -7.13 -15.86 -32.28
N ALA A 730 -8.09 -16.07 -33.18
CA ALA A 730 -9.49 -16.12 -32.79
C ALA A 730 -9.83 -17.40 -32.01
N ALA A 731 -9.21 -18.53 -32.34
CA ALA A 731 -9.33 -19.76 -31.55
C ALA A 731 -8.72 -19.59 -30.16
N ILE A 732 -7.54 -18.95 -30.08
CA ILE A 732 -6.90 -18.61 -28.80
C ILE A 732 -7.78 -17.68 -27.96
N ASP A 733 -8.30 -16.59 -28.54
CA ASP A 733 -9.12 -15.61 -27.81
C ASP A 733 -10.39 -16.27 -27.23
N ARG A 734 -11.05 -17.16 -28.00
CA ARG A 734 -12.19 -17.96 -27.51
C ARG A 734 -11.81 -18.87 -26.34
N PHE A 735 -10.67 -19.54 -26.44
CA PHE A 735 -10.16 -20.40 -25.37
C PHE A 735 -9.86 -19.59 -24.11
N ILE A 736 -9.13 -18.48 -24.23
CA ILE A 736 -8.73 -17.65 -23.10
C ILE A 736 -9.92 -16.99 -22.39
N ALA A 737 -10.95 -16.57 -23.14
CA ALA A 737 -12.18 -16.04 -22.55
C ALA A 737 -12.87 -17.02 -21.58
N LEU A 738 -12.74 -18.33 -21.82
CA LEU A 738 -13.28 -19.40 -20.98
C LEU A 738 -12.29 -19.86 -19.88
N ASN A 739 -11.03 -19.44 -19.95
CA ASN A 739 -9.93 -19.94 -19.11
C ASN A 739 -9.20 -18.79 -18.39
N SER A 740 -9.98 -17.86 -17.83
CA SER A 740 -9.51 -16.77 -16.98
C SER A 740 -9.74 -17.07 -15.49
N TRP A 741 -8.96 -16.42 -14.62
CA TRP A 741 -9.17 -16.56 -13.16
C TRP A 741 -10.57 -16.16 -12.73
N ARG A 742 -11.18 -15.19 -13.40
CA ARG A 742 -12.59 -14.84 -13.22
C ARG A 742 -13.49 -16.07 -13.31
N GLN A 743 -13.41 -16.81 -14.42
CA GLN A 743 -14.22 -18.03 -14.60
C GLN A 743 -13.90 -19.10 -13.56
N ARG A 744 -12.63 -19.23 -13.13
CA ARG A 744 -12.25 -20.18 -12.07
C ARG A 744 -12.90 -19.83 -10.72
N ILE A 745 -12.94 -18.56 -10.35
CA ILE A 745 -13.64 -18.14 -9.12
C ILE A 745 -15.13 -18.46 -9.21
N ASP A 746 -15.76 -18.26 -10.38
CA ASP A 746 -17.18 -18.63 -10.57
C ASP A 746 -17.40 -20.13 -10.35
N THR A 747 -16.55 -20.99 -10.93
CA THR A 747 -16.63 -22.45 -10.69
C THR A 747 -16.40 -22.83 -9.23
N ILE A 748 -15.49 -22.15 -8.52
CA ILE A 748 -15.26 -22.37 -7.08
C ILE A 748 -16.50 -21.98 -6.26
N GLN A 749 -17.12 -20.85 -6.59
CA GLN A 749 -18.35 -20.39 -5.95
C GLN A 749 -19.54 -21.32 -6.24
N GLU A 750 -19.67 -21.83 -7.46
CA GLU A 750 -20.67 -22.84 -7.82
C GLU A 750 -20.49 -24.14 -7.03
N ALA A 751 -19.24 -24.61 -6.88
CA ALA A 751 -18.92 -25.79 -6.08
C ALA A 751 -19.31 -25.64 -4.60
N LEU A 752 -19.35 -24.40 -4.09
CA LEU A 752 -19.83 -24.05 -2.75
C LEU A 752 -21.34 -23.82 -2.68
N GLY A 753 -22.07 -23.91 -3.80
CA GLY A 753 -23.49 -23.57 -3.89
C GLY A 753 -23.77 -22.07 -3.69
N MET A 754 -22.78 -21.22 -3.95
CA MET A 754 -22.90 -19.77 -3.84
C MET A 754 -23.44 -19.18 -5.16
N PRO A 755 -24.17 -18.04 -5.13
CA PRO A 755 -24.60 -17.37 -6.35
C PRO A 755 -23.38 -16.89 -7.14
N THR A 756 -23.35 -17.14 -8.45
CA THR A 756 -22.35 -16.57 -9.34
C THR A 756 -22.73 -15.14 -9.71
N THR A 757 -21.72 -14.29 -9.86
CA THR A 757 -21.93 -12.91 -10.33
C THR A 757 -22.13 -12.98 -11.84
N PRO A 758 -23.25 -12.47 -12.41
CA PRO A 758 -23.44 -12.46 -13.85
C PRO A 758 -22.27 -11.72 -14.52
N ALA A 759 -21.78 -12.25 -15.64
CA ALA A 759 -20.73 -11.61 -16.41
C ALA A 759 -21.13 -10.16 -16.73
N ALA A 760 -20.42 -9.20 -16.14
CA ALA A 760 -20.39 -7.85 -16.70
C ALA A 760 -19.70 -7.95 -18.06
N LEU A 761 -20.49 -8.14 -19.11
CA LEU A 761 -20.06 -7.91 -20.48
C LEU A 761 -19.49 -6.48 -20.53
N GLY A 762 -18.27 -6.37 -21.01
CA GLY A 762 -17.36 -5.24 -20.76
C GLY A 762 -17.92 -3.85 -21.03
N ARG A 763 -17.29 -2.88 -20.37
CA ARG A 763 -17.12 -1.53 -20.90
C ARG A 763 -15.71 -1.39 -21.45
#